data_AF-A0A354CNT6-F1
#
_entry.id   AF-A0A354CNT6-F1
#
_cell.length_a   1.000
_cell.length_b   1.000
_cell.length_c   1.000
_cell.angle_alpha   90.00
_cell.angle_beta   90.00
_cell.angle_gamma   90.00
#
_symmetry.space_group_name_H-M   'P 1'
#
loop_
_entity.id
_entity.type
_entity.pdbx_description
1 polymer ?
#
loop_
_entity_poly.entity_id
_entity_poly.type
_entity_poly.pdbx_seq_one_letter_code
_entity_poly.pdbx_strand_id
1 'polypeptide(L)'
;MKNGLKKKAGKVGALMLALSMIVGLMTSIPGGVFAIQAKAESYISEDTTIVYGTNGGDTTVLKGTYAAQGDALTAEDSTAADGAVKWTNAQYHSTNYGVVVKNGSSVAINVKGNTKISIVTSQYNTAGKMITAESTDNSGKLEVPDECKVAADKDKLTVNYTAGSEETATVTLKFGGTVYVSALIIEPVKEPTYLEAGTTTKVTFTGSIDTSKAGDYSDDLNDLTDSAYQPQASYLNAKDLKQANDAIVLSGAKYHGTGYGIYVPANTTLDVNVAGSATVTMIGSVYSDAADITAVSTDSKGRFENSAVSGKTDTDKTAITFKYTGKDNATLTFTFGGNTYVGNIVVAVDEAKEEPSTGLDTSKIDVWDFGAEALDTTKYNNNFTADVINSFYSVPGGTAKVNIASFTAKDAAGKDAVKFNDGGFSTTHRWRTTNTALTRYDAKSLTDKNGTTYTGYLYANKSSTDAVNLQVYLYTGDIFKAYLGSNGNAALYKLLAPSGDAAEFQYTAANKAEEATFYAAEEGWYTLWCTNEKLVCGRLTREHVPTVTVSGSVTAPASIPSGYKLVFTNTTTKGVTEADVNGGSYSVSLAGKYSYDVSLKDANGFVVSASCNKIALDASDMAKDISIEAVSLVTISGNVTGIDADKLGNMKLTFKSDNVFVPELNIDSTGAYTLKVEGGVTYTVSAEGVNDFTLDTTSISATSDTTKNIEFTKKPVYPVTVKVQGVADTTGANVTFTNINEDGYSYTFDINSSIELRDGQYSVKIGGIASVPVVQGATADVVVNGAGAEVTIPMNEVSAWDFAKLNSSNEITAINGVNYYVGLTLTSNIVVNKTYLLANGSSSDAVITVPNVKKGSEVTIQYCYSASFTAGDVTVDEKSGSTSRIDSVKITAPEDGDFVITTKTGSNASQTYFCSITVKEQAEYKSVLYVGTDKEFATVGDALDAARKMIRTPDQEVTIMIDPGNYEEMLVIDIPNIKLQNASKNPSIALNNKGVGIDENAVRITWYYGHGYTYYSMGSDCKYDAALLAANKANGYASFTNPGAGTTNGSYWNATVVINADGFSADGIIFENSFNQYVSAKSVEDVIEKQAGAKEGSAARSTMKTVGDTKVQEKEYVERAAALAIGNDVSQTYFNNCKFIGRQDTLYGGTGATAAFNKCDVLGGTDYIFGGMTAVFKSCNLVFNTNDQT
;
A
#
# COMPACT_ATOMS: atom_id res chain seq x y z
N MET A 1 30.65 70.17 -14.14
CA MET A 1 29.93 69.15 -14.93
C MET A 1 29.95 67.88 -14.08
N LYS A 2 28.88 67.17 -13.74
CA LYS A 2 27.43 67.26 -14.01
C LYS A 2 26.74 66.33 -12.98
N ASN A 3 25.56 66.78 -12.49
CA ASN A 3 24.33 66.03 -12.16
C ASN A 3 24.40 64.85 -11.16
N GLY A 4 23.61 64.74 -10.08
CA GLY A 4 22.34 65.36 -9.71
C GLY A 4 21.14 64.47 -10.06
N LEU A 5 20.45 63.92 -9.06
CA LEU A 5 19.00 63.61 -9.08
C LEU A 5 18.44 63.31 -7.65
N LYS A 6 17.65 64.29 -7.18
CA LYS A 6 16.42 64.33 -6.34
C LYS A 6 16.20 63.27 -5.23
N LYS A 7 16.13 63.66 -3.94
CA LYS A 7 14.98 64.24 -3.17
C LYS A 7 13.67 63.41 -3.17
N LYS A 8 13.33 62.80 -2.03
CA LYS A 8 12.30 63.29 -1.07
C LYS A 8 12.39 62.52 0.26
N ALA A 9 12.84 63.19 1.31
CA ALA A 9 12.66 62.81 2.71
C ALA A 9 12.11 64.03 3.44
N GLY A 10 11.11 63.85 4.30
CA GLY A 10 10.52 64.94 5.06
C GLY A 10 9.64 64.46 6.21
N LYS A 11 10.06 64.85 7.43
CA LYS A 11 9.31 65.04 8.70
C LYS A 11 8.65 63.77 9.26
N VAL A 12 8.81 63.44 10.54
CA VAL A 12 8.22 64.17 11.67
C VAL A 12 9.10 64.09 12.92
N GLY A 13 9.32 65.24 13.55
CA GLY A 13 9.48 65.35 14.99
C GLY A 13 8.24 66.04 15.55
N ALA A 14 7.72 65.51 16.67
CA ALA A 14 7.06 66.24 17.77
C ALA A 14 6.55 65.25 18.84
N LEU A 15 7.41 64.87 19.80
CA LEU A 15 7.10 64.96 21.23
C LEU A 15 8.39 64.76 22.04
N MET A 16 9.10 65.86 22.27
CA MET A 16 10.22 65.96 23.20
C MET A 16 9.85 67.06 24.19
N LEU A 17 9.56 66.66 25.43
CA LEU A 17 9.60 67.43 26.69
C LEU A 17 9.24 66.38 27.75
N ALA A 18 10.10 65.88 28.63
CA ALA A 18 11.34 66.40 29.16
C ALA A 18 12.21 65.24 29.64
N LEU A 19 13.48 65.23 29.25
CA LEU A 19 14.51 64.45 29.94
C LEU A 19 15.83 65.21 29.88
N SER A 20 16.01 66.14 30.82
CA SER A 20 17.33 66.66 31.20
C SER A 20 17.20 67.42 32.53
N MET A 21 17.36 66.73 33.66
CA MET A 21 18.05 67.25 34.85
C MET A 21 18.07 66.21 35.97
N ILE A 22 19.26 66.05 36.56
CA ILE A 22 19.60 65.35 37.82
C ILE A 22 19.95 63.86 37.67
N VAL A 23 21.15 63.62 37.15
CA VAL A 23 22.13 62.81 37.89
C VAL A 23 23.34 63.72 38.12
N GLY A 24 23.53 64.13 39.37
CA GLY A 24 24.69 64.88 39.82
C GLY A 24 25.16 64.29 41.14
N LEU A 25 26.45 63.96 41.16
CA LEU A 25 27.28 63.49 42.29
C LEU A 25 27.29 61.98 42.58
N MET A 26 28.18 61.28 41.86
CA MET A 26 29.17 60.46 42.57
C MET A 26 30.05 61.39 43.42
N THR A 27 30.42 60.98 44.63
CA THR A 27 31.82 60.63 44.97
C THR A 27 31.96 60.12 46.40
N SER A 28 32.71 59.00 46.50
CA SER A 28 33.67 58.65 47.55
C SER A 28 33.17 58.27 48.95
N ILE A 29 33.44 57.02 49.38
CA ILE A 29 34.44 56.61 50.39
C ILE A 29 34.33 55.08 50.66
N PRO A 30 35.44 54.41 51.05
CA PRO A 30 35.59 52.95 51.06
C PRO A 30 35.25 52.28 52.41
N GLY A 31 34.85 51.00 52.34
CA GLY A 31 35.22 49.94 53.27
C GLY A 31 34.67 49.97 54.71
N GLY A 32 33.90 48.93 55.07
CA GLY A 32 33.76 48.52 56.48
C GLY A 32 32.40 47.92 56.88
N VAL A 33 32.19 46.64 56.57
CA VAL A 33 31.48 45.59 57.33
C VAL A 33 30.21 45.99 58.10
N PHE A 34 29.04 45.52 57.65
CA PHE A 34 27.99 44.96 58.53
C PHE A 34 27.12 43.92 57.80
N ALA A 35 27.06 42.75 58.41
CA ALA A 35 26.07 41.66 58.39
C ALA A 35 25.13 41.45 57.19
N ILE A 36 25.20 40.22 56.66
CA ILE A 36 24.22 39.54 55.81
C ILE A 36 22.89 39.36 56.55
N GLN A 37 21.80 39.85 55.96
CA GLN A 37 20.51 39.17 55.92
C GLN A 37 19.69 39.74 54.75
N ALA A 38 19.79 39.10 53.58
CA ALA A 38 18.83 39.29 52.50
C ALA A 38 17.68 38.30 52.70
N LYS A 39 16.44 38.83 52.83
CA LYS A 39 15.19 38.08 52.82
C LYS A 39 14.39 38.54 51.59
N ALA A 40 14.39 37.72 50.54
CA ALA A 40 13.49 37.67 49.37
C ALA A 40 13.95 36.40 48.61
N GLU A 41 13.12 35.41 48.27
CA GLU A 41 11.85 35.43 47.50
C GLU A 41 10.81 34.43 48.09
N SER A 42 9.51 34.62 47.80
CA SER A 42 8.38 33.84 48.37
C SER A 42 7.66 32.96 47.33
N TYR A 43 8.39 32.39 46.38
CA TYR A 43 7.92 31.46 45.34
C TYR A 43 9.07 30.58 44.82
N ILE A 44 8.73 29.48 44.12
CA ILE A 44 9.70 28.55 43.51
C ILE A 44 10.01 29.03 42.09
N SER A 45 11.30 29.23 41.78
CA SER A 45 11.78 29.78 40.50
C SER A 45 11.82 28.73 39.38
N GLU A 46 11.78 29.20 38.13
CA GLU A 46 11.72 28.40 36.88
C GLU A 46 12.92 27.43 36.67
N ASP A 47 13.99 27.53 37.46
CA ASP A 47 15.22 26.77 37.25
C ASP A 47 15.57 25.80 38.40
N THR A 48 14.77 25.75 39.47
CA THR A 48 15.14 25.01 40.67
C THR A 48 14.12 23.93 41.04
N THR A 49 14.53 22.66 40.98
CA THR A 49 13.79 21.58 41.64
C THR A 49 13.97 21.67 43.15
N ILE A 50 12.88 21.71 43.90
CA ILE A 50 12.91 21.78 45.37
C ILE A 50 12.15 20.60 45.96
N VAL A 51 12.73 19.98 46.99
CA VAL A 51 12.12 18.89 47.76
C VAL A 51 11.78 19.40 49.17
N TYR A 52 10.54 19.22 49.57
CA TYR A 52 10.05 19.48 50.92
C TYR A 52 9.69 18.14 51.59
N GLY A 53 10.53 17.64 52.50
CA GLY A 53 10.34 16.36 53.18
C GLY A 53 10.65 16.41 54.67
N THR A 54 10.38 15.31 55.39
CA THR A 54 10.53 15.23 56.86
C THR A 54 11.81 14.53 57.36
N ASN A 55 12.78 14.17 56.50
CA ASN A 55 14.05 13.54 56.89
C ASN A 55 15.27 14.37 56.50
N GLY A 56 16.17 14.59 57.48
CA GLY A 56 17.33 15.45 57.36
C GLY A 56 18.45 14.92 56.45
N GLY A 57 18.95 15.81 55.59
CA GLY A 57 20.09 15.61 54.70
C GLY A 57 19.97 16.50 53.46
N ASP A 58 20.13 17.82 53.64
CA ASP A 58 20.02 18.89 52.63
C ASP A 58 18.64 19.10 51.95
N THR A 59 18.26 20.38 51.82
CA THR A 59 17.03 20.98 51.26
C THR A 59 15.84 21.20 52.24
N THR A 60 15.14 22.31 52.02
CA THR A 60 14.19 23.06 52.86
C THR A 60 13.16 22.23 53.64
N VAL A 61 13.37 22.10 54.96
CA VAL A 61 12.49 21.34 55.87
C VAL A 61 11.41 22.24 56.47
N LEU A 62 10.20 21.70 56.69
CA LEU A 62 9.19 22.31 57.56
C LEU A 62 9.83 22.60 58.93
N LYS A 63 9.83 23.85 59.38
CA LYS A 63 10.53 24.27 60.60
C LYS A 63 9.83 23.70 61.82
N GLY A 64 10.30 22.59 62.40
CA GLY A 64 9.69 22.09 63.64
C GLY A 64 10.46 21.00 64.35
N THR A 65 10.51 21.09 65.69
CA THR A 65 10.92 19.97 66.55
C THR A 65 9.71 19.05 66.66
N TYR A 66 9.65 17.99 65.85
CA TYR A 66 8.42 17.21 65.67
C TYR A 66 7.89 16.63 66.99
N ALA A 67 6.65 16.99 67.31
CA ALA A 67 5.89 16.51 68.45
C ALA A 67 5.38 15.07 68.22
N ALA A 68 4.60 14.52 69.15
CA ALA A 68 4.19 13.12 69.09
C ALA A 68 3.30 12.84 67.85
N GLN A 69 3.31 11.58 67.39
CA GLN A 69 2.46 11.15 66.27
C GLN A 69 0.99 11.55 66.51
N GLY A 70 0.40 12.29 65.57
CA GLY A 70 -0.99 12.76 65.62
C GLY A 70 -1.16 14.23 66.03
N ASP A 71 -0.09 14.91 66.45
CA ASP A 71 -0.14 16.33 66.80
C ASP A 71 -0.36 17.20 65.55
N ALA A 72 -1.20 18.23 65.67
CA ALA A 72 -1.38 19.23 64.62
C ALA A 72 -0.09 20.04 64.43
N LEU A 73 0.26 20.35 63.18
CA LEU A 73 1.39 21.24 62.90
C LEU A 73 1.14 22.61 63.56
N THR A 74 2.14 23.16 64.25
CA THR A 74 2.01 24.51 64.81
C THR A 74 1.99 25.55 63.68
N ALA A 75 1.62 26.80 64.00
CA ALA A 75 1.64 27.89 63.04
C ALA A 75 3.04 28.14 62.44
N GLU A 76 4.10 27.76 63.17
CA GLU A 76 5.49 27.88 62.70
C GLU A 76 5.91 26.66 61.85
N ASP A 77 5.47 25.45 62.20
CA ASP A 77 5.79 24.21 61.46
C ASP A 77 4.97 24.02 60.18
N SER A 78 3.84 24.71 60.04
CA SER A 78 2.95 24.61 58.88
C SER A 78 3.42 25.38 57.65
N THR A 79 4.49 26.18 57.75
CA THR A 79 5.06 26.94 56.63
C THR A 79 6.53 26.57 56.43
N ALA A 80 6.93 26.28 55.19
CA ALA A 80 8.32 26.00 54.84
C ALA A 80 9.23 27.20 55.12
N ALA A 81 10.52 26.95 55.34
CA ALA A 81 11.47 27.99 55.76
C ALA A 81 11.64 29.14 54.75
N ASP A 82 11.40 28.88 53.47
CA ASP A 82 11.39 29.83 52.35
C ASP A 82 10.03 30.52 52.14
N GLY A 83 8.97 30.07 52.83
CA GLY A 83 7.61 30.61 52.71
C GLY A 83 6.86 30.18 51.45
N ALA A 84 7.43 29.33 50.59
CA ALA A 84 6.81 28.94 49.32
C ALA A 84 5.76 27.83 49.45
N VAL A 85 5.84 27.02 50.51
CA VAL A 85 4.87 25.96 50.81
C VAL A 85 4.20 26.20 52.16
N LYS A 86 2.87 26.13 52.20
CA LYS A 86 2.08 26.31 53.42
C LYS A 86 0.97 25.28 53.55
N TRP A 87 1.00 24.52 54.64
CA TRP A 87 -0.03 23.54 55.01
C TRP A 87 -1.13 24.17 55.85
N THR A 88 -2.36 23.68 55.67
CA THR A 88 -3.53 24.01 56.49
C THR A 88 -4.17 22.71 56.98
N ASN A 89 -4.45 22.61 58.28
CA ASN A 89 -5.06 21.44 58.93
C ASN A 89 -4.31 20.10 58.69
N ALA A 90 -2.98 20.11 58.67
CA ALA A 90 -2.16 18.89 58.57
C ALA A 90 -1.64 18.44 59.94
N GLN A 91 -1.46 17.12 60.12
CA GLN A 91 -0.93 16.54 61.36
C GLN A 91 0.39 15.81 61.08
N TYR A 92 1.34 15.88 62.02
CA TYR A 92 2.55 15.08 61.91
C TYR A 92 2.24 13.60 62.18
N HIS A 93 2.77 12.71 61.34
CA HIS A 93 2.61 11.27 61.53
C HIS A 93 3.92 10.59 61.96
N SER A 94 4.90 10.50 61.06
CA SER A 94 6.21 9.93 61.37
C SER A 94 7.25 10.33 60.33
N THR A 95 8.53 10.09 60.63
CA THR A 95 9.64 10.31 59.69
C THR A 95 9.52 9.51 58.39
N ASN A 96 8.80 8.38 58.40
CA ASN A 96 8.61 7.53 57.21
C ASN A 96 7.42 7.94 56.33
N TYR A 97 6.38 8.52 56.94
CA TYR A 97 5.12 8.85 56.25
C TYR A 97 4.82 10.36 56.21
N GLY A 98 5.71 11.18 56.78
CA GLY A 98 5.64 12.63 56.85
C GLY A 98 4.38 13.14 57.55
N VAL A 99 3.60 13.96 56.84
CA VAL A 99 2.34 14.53 57.33
C VAL A 99 1.16 13.68 56.89
N VAL A 100 0.19 13.53 57.78
CA VAL A 100 -1.13 12.98 57.43
C VAL A 100 -2.10 14.13 57.25
N VAL A 101 -2.75 14.16 56.09
CA VAL A 101 -3.83 15.11 55.76
C VAL A 101 -5.15 14.37 55.70
N LYS A 102 -6.22 15.04 56.14
CA LYS A 102 -7.59 14.51 56.23
C LYS A 102 -8.52 15.36 55.38
N ASN A 103 -9.80 14.99 55.33
CA ASN A 103 -10.81 15.79 54.65
C ASN A 103 -10.84 17.23 55.19
N GLY A 104 -10.67 18.22 54.31
CA GLY A 104 -10.60 19.64 54.65
C GLY A 104 -9.19 20.17 54.94
N SER A 105 -8.15 19.35 54.78
CA SER A 105 -6.75 19.80 54.76
C SER A 105 -6.38 20.35 53.37
N SER A 106 -5.40 21.26 53.33
CA SER A 106 -4.84 21.75 52.07
C SER A 106 -3.35 22.09 52.18
N VAL A 107 -2.68 22.18 51.03
CA VAL A 107 -1.35 22.77 50.90
C VAL A 107 -1.34 23.79 49.77
N ALA A 108 -0.86 25.00 50.06
CA ALA A 108 -0.65 26.07 49.10
C ALA A 108 0.83 26.11 48.71
N ILE A 109 1.10 26.16 47.41
CA ILE A 109 2.44 26.10 46.81
C ILE A 109 2.58 27.27 45.84
N ASN A 110 3.49 28.20 46.14
CA ASN A 110 3.76 29.36 45.28
C ASN A 110 4.77 28.99 44.20
N VAL A 111 4.35 29.04 42.94
CA VAL A 111 5.12 28.63 41.76
C VAL A 111 5.17 29.77 40.75
N LYS A 112 6.17 29.74 39.86
CA LYS A 112 6.26 30.61 38.70
C LYS A 112 6.48 29.78 37.44
N GLY A 113 5.64 29.98 36.42
CA GLY A 113 5.67 29.19 35.19
C GLY A 113 5.13 27.76 35.33
N ASN A 114 5.27 26.97 34.26
CA ASN A 114 4.82 25.58 34.21
C ASN A 114 5.54 24.76 35.28
N THR A 115 4.79 23.98 36.05
CA THR A 115 5.32 23.28 37.23
C THR A 115 4.72 21.90 37.39
N LYS A 116 5.55 20.92 37.69
CA LYS A 116 5.17 19.57 38.09
C LYS A 116 5.34 19.41 39.60
N ILE A 117 4.29 18.96 40.26
CA ILE A 117 4.22 18.77 41.71
C ILE A 117 4.07 17.27 41.98
N SER A 118 5.11 16.63 42.49
CA SER A 118 5.06 15.22 42.88
C SER A 118 4.85 15.07 44.39
N ILE A 119 3.81 14.35 44.77
CA ILE A 119 3.45 14.01 46.15
C ILE A 119 3.97 12.60 46.42
N VAL A 120 5.04 12.49 47.21
CA VAL A 120 5.60 11.20 47.63
C VAL A 120 4.72 10.64 48.75
N THR A 121 4.03 9.54 48.46
CA THR A 121 2.86 9.09 49.23
C THR A 121 2.93 7.62 49.66
N SER A 122 1.88 7.09 50.27
CA SER A 122 1.82 5.72 50.80
C SER A 122 0.68 4.89 50.21
N GLN A 123 0.88 3.57 50.16
CA GLN A 123 -0.14 2.58 49.78
C GLN A 123 -1.37 2.57 50.72
N TYR A 124 -1.25 3.18 51.90
CA TYR A 124 -2.31 3.29 52.92
C TYR A 124 -3.27 4.46 52.70
N ASN A 125 -3.15 5.19 51.60
CA ASN A 125 -4.09 6.25 51.24
C ASN A 125 -5.52 5.73 51.06
N THR A 126 -6.48 6.63 51.29
CA THR A 126 -7.89 6.38 50.95
C THR A 126 -8.03 6.27 49.42
N ALA A 127 -8.65 5.20 48.94
CA ALA A 127 -8.90 4.99 47.51
C ALA A 127 -9.93 5.99 46.96
N GLY A 128 -9.77 6.38 45.70
CA GLY A 128 -10.61 7.33 44.97
C GLY A 128 -9.92 8.67 44.70
N LYS A 129 -10.65 9.58 44.05
CA LYS A 129 -10.19 10.93 43.70
C LYS A 129 -10.22 11.86 44.92
N MET A 130 -9.20 11.77 45.75
CA MET A 130 -9.11 12.48 47.02
C MET A 130 -8.32 13.78 46.96
N ILE A 131 -7.70 14.11 45.81
CA ILE A 131 -6.95 15.36 45.61
C ILE A 131 -7.69 16.19 44.56
N THR A 132 -7.95 17.45 44.91
CA THR A 132 -8.37 18.49 43.97
C THR A 132 -7.35 19.62 44.02
N ALA A 133 -7.23 20.37 42.94
CA ALA A 133 -6.31 21.49 42.87
C ALA A 133 -7.02 22.73 42.32
N GLU A 134 -6.61 23.89 42.81
CA GLU A 134 -7.00 25.18 42.26
C GLU A 134 -5.77 26.08 42.16
N SER A 135 -5.79 27.02 41.22
CA SER A 135 -4.75 28.05 41.07
C SER A 135 -5.36 29.42 41.27
N THR A 136 -4.53 30.38 41.69
CA THR A 136 -4.87 31.82 41.68
C THR A 136 -4.76 32.44 40.28
N ASP A 137 -4.09 31.75 39.34
CA ASP A 137 -4.17 32.04 37.92
C ASP A 137 -5.38 31.33 37.31
N ASN A 138 -6.45 32.10 37.04
CA ASN A 138 -7.70 31.58 36.48
C ASN A 138 -7.55 31.09 35.02
N SER A 139 -6.44 31.40 34.35
CA SER A 139 -6.13 30.92 33.00
C SER A 139 -5.23 29.68 32.98
N GLY A 140 -4.67 29.29 34.12
CA GLY A 140 -3.82 28.11 34.25
C GLY A 140 -4.60 26.79 34.20
N LYS A 141 -3.99 25.75 33.63
CA LYS A 141 -4.55 24.40 33.54
C LYS A 141 -3.93 23.51 34.63
N LEU A 142 -4.78 22.73 35.30
CA LEU A 142 -4.37 21.79 36.34
C LEU A 142 -4.78 20.37 35.96
N GLU A 143 -3.83 19.45 36.02
CA GLU A 143 -4.06 18.03 35.83
C GLU A 143 -3.74 17.32 37.14
N VAL A 144 -4.76 16.68 37.72
CA VAL A 144 -4.70 16.02 39.02
C VAL A 144 -4.94 14.52 38.86
N PRO A 145 -4.34 13.67 39.70
CA PRO A 145 -4.49 12.23 39.60
C PRO A 145 -5.93 11.80 39.97
N ASP A 146 -6.48 10.86 39.22
CA ASP A 146 -7.83 10.32 39.45
C ASP A 146 -7.89 9.29 40.59
N GLU A 147 -6.76 8.70 40.95
CA GLU A 147 -6.62 7.75 42.06
C GLU A 147 -5.52 8.23 43.02
N CYS A 148 -5.82 8.24 44.31
CA CYS A 148 -4.88 8.62 45.36
C CYS A 148 -4.19 7.42 46.00
N LYS A 149 -4.67 6.20 45.78
CA LYS A 149 -4.01 4.98 46.25
C LYS A 149 -2.87 4.57 45.32
N VAL A 150 -1.68 4.43 45.88
CA VAL A 150 -0.49 3.95 45.15
C VAL A 150 -0.18 2.49 45.47
N ALA A 151 0.63 1.83 44.64
CA ALA A 151 0.91 0.41 44.75
C ALA A 151 1.94 0.08 45.85
N ALA A 152 2.88 0.99 46.12
CA ALA A 152 3.90 0.84 47.14
C ALA A 152 4.13 2.13 47.94
N ASP A 153 4.74 2.00 49.11
CA ASP A 153 5.18 3.16 49.89
C ASP A 153 6.27 3.94 49.17
N LYS A 154 6.16 5.27 49.21
CA LYS A 154 7.02 6.27 48.54
C LYS A 154 6.84 6.37 47.02
N ASP A 155 5.81 5.75 46.46
CA ASP A 155 5.36 6.06 45.12
C ASP A 155 4.89 7.53 45.03
N LYS A 156 4.88 8.07 43.81
CA LYS A 156 4.58 9.48 43.55
C LYS A 156 3.22 9.64 42.87
N LEU A 157 2.39 10.51 43.42
CA LEU A 157 1.25 11.08 42.70
C LEU A 157 1.68 12.40 42.07
N THR A 158 1.29 12.67 40.84
CA THR A 158 1.73 13.87 40.11
C THR A 158 0.56 14.80 39.86
N VAL A 159 0.75 16.09 40.17
CA VAL A 159 -0.12 17.19 39.75
C VAL A 159 0.68 18.07 38.78
N ASN A 160 0.20 18.23 37.56
CA ASN A 160 0.82 19.13 36.57
C ASN A 160 0.06 20.45 36.55
N TYR A 161 0.81 21.55 36.61
CA TYR A 161 0.32 22.91 36.46
C TYR A 161 0.92 23.55 35.22
N THR A 162 0.07 23.96 34.29
CA THR A 162 0.43 24.78 33.13
C THR A 162 -0.03 26.20 33.42
N ALA A 163 0.90 27.14 33.50
CA ALA A 163 0.61 28.55 33.75
C ALA A 163 -0.07 29.18 32.53
N GLY A 164 -1.09 30.02 32.76
CA GLY A 164 -1.72 30.80 31.70
C GLY A 164 -1.09 32.20 31.54
N SER A 165 -0.19 32.59 32.45
CA SER A 165 0.57 33.84 32.42
C SER A 165 1.98 33.68 33.01
N GLU A 166 2.88 34.63 32.75
CA GLU A 166 4.26 34.67 33.29
C GLU A 166 4.34 35.15 34.77
N GLU A 167 3.20 35.44 35.40
CA GLU A 167 3.09 35.91 36.78
C GLU A 167 3.21 34.75 37.80
N THR A 168 3.54 35.06 39.06
CA THR A 168 3.57 34.06 40.14
C THR A 168 2.16 33.59 40.48
N ALA A 169 1.96 32.28 40.62
CA ALA A 169 0.68 31.69 40.99
C ALA A 169 0.80 30.82 42.25
N THR A 170 -0.21 30.86 43.10
CA THR A 170 -0.39 29.90 44.19
C THR A 170 -1.26 28.74 43.72
N VAL A 171 -0.69 27.53 43.66
CA VAL A 171 -1.42 26.28 43.46
C VAL A 171 -1.80 25.70 44.81
N THR A 172 -3.09 25.51 45.05
CA THR A 172 -3.64 24.95 46.29
C THR A 172 -4.17 23.55 46.05
N LEU A 173 -3.56 22.55 46.69
CA LEU A 173 -4.05 21.18 46.71
C LEU A 173 -4.97 20.97 47.91
N LYS A 174 -6.20 20.49 47.68
CA LYS A 174 -7.20 20.19 48.70
C LYS A 174 -7.42 18.69 48.79
N PHE A 175 -7.50 18.18 50.02
CA PHE A 175 -7.61 16.75 50.30
C PHE A 175 -8.99 16.39 50.84
N GLY A 176 -9.62 15.37 50.23
CA GLY A 176 -10.97 14.88 50.56
C GLY A 176 -11.00 13.65 51.47
N GLY A 177 -9.84 13.12 51.87
CA GLY A 177 -9.71 11.88 52.65
C GLY A 177 -8.35 11.76 53.33
N THR A 178 -8.03 10.59 53.87
CA THR A 178 -6.73 10.36 54.52
C THR A 178 -5.65 10.10 53.47
N VAL A 179 -4.69 11.02 53.36
CA VAL A 179 -3.52 10.92 52.47
C VAL A 179 -2.25 11.14 53.30
N TYR A 180 -1.25 10.30 53.11
CA TYR A 180 0.06 10.42 53.76
C TYR A 180 1.05 11.06 52.79
N VAL A 181 1.64 12.19 53.17
CA VAL A 181 2.61 12.91 52.34
C VAL A 181 3.97 12.92 53.03
N SER A 182 4.87 12.08 52.53
CA SER A 182 6.23 11.96 53.03
C SER A 182 7.16 13.05 52.47
N ALA A 183 6.90 13.51 51.24
CA ALA A 183 7.57 14.66 50.63
C ALA A 183 6.74 15.28 49.50
N LEU A 184 6.96 16.56 49.24
CA LEU A 184 6.57 17.25 48.01
C LEU A 184 7.83 17.54 47.19
N ILE A 185 7.83 17.18 45.92
CA ILE A 185 8.90 17.51 44.97
C ILE A 185 8.30 18.46 43.94
N ILE A 186 8.80 19.68 43.89
CA ILE A 186 8.33 20.72 42.97
C ILE A 186 9.39 20.90 41.89
N GLU A 187 9.00 20.65 40.64
CA GLU A 187 9.89 20.68 39.48
C GLU A 187 9.35 21.70 38.47
N PRO A 188 10.08 22.77 38.14
CA PRO A 188 9.69 23.62 37.03
C PRO A 188 9.80 22.84 35.70
N VAL A 189 8.83 23.05 34.82
CA VAL A 189 8.78 22.46 33.49
C VAL A 189 9.24 23.53 32.51
N LYS A 190 10.49 23.44 32.08
CA LYS A 190 11.06 24.36 31.08
C LYS A 190 10.48 24.01 29.71
N GLU A 191 9.88 24.99 29.04
CA GLU A 191 9.46 24.85 27.64
C GLU A 191 10.68 24.55 26.75
N PRO A 192 10.54 23.71 25.69
CA PRO A 192 11.65 23.44 24.79
C PRO A 192 12.12 24.73 24.12
N THR A 193 13.44 24.92 24.03
CA THR A 193 14.01 25.98 23.19
C THR A 193 13.89 25.55 21.73
N TYR A 194 13.35 26.40 20.86
CA TYR A 194 13.19 26.12 19.42
C TYR A 194 14.23 26.90 18.62
N LEU A 195 14.76 26.28 17.55
CA LEU A 195 15.52 27.00 16.54
C LEU A 195 14.59 27.91 15.74
N GLU A 196 14.87 29.21 15.73
CA GLU A 196 14.04 30.22 15.08
C GLU A 196 14.09 30.12 13.55
N ALA A 197 13.00 30.53 12.92
CA ALA A 197 12.86 30.53 11.48
C ALA A 197 13.93 31.42 10.81
N GLY A 198 14.55 30.92 9.74
CA GLY A 198 15.63 31.60 9.02
C GLY A 198 17.01 31.38 9.63
N THR A 199 17.13 30.59 10.70
CA THR A 199 18.43 30.27 11.30
C THR A 199 19.02 28.99 10.73
N THR A 200 20.34 28.98 10.55
CA THR A 200 21.11 27.75 10.31
C THR A 200 22.00 27.50 11.50
N THR A 201 21.72 26.41 12.22
CA THR A 201 22.49 25.96 13.37
C THR A 201 23.38 24.79 12.96
N LYS A 202 24.68 24.92 13.19
CA LYS A 202 25.65 23.84 12.96
C LYS A 202 26.26 23.39 14.27
N VAL A 203 26.14 22.10 14.57
CA VAL A 203 26.83 21.42 15.67
C VAL A 203 27.99 20.63 15.07
N THR A 204 29.21 21.05 15.40
CA THR A 204 30.43 20.37 14.95
C THR A 204 31.08 19.65 16.12
N PHE A 205 31.37 18.38 15.95
CA PHE A 205 32.00 17.56 16.99
C PHE A 205 33.53 17.60 16.86
N THR A 206 34.16 18.74 17.18
CA THR A 206 35.63 18.90 17.23
C THR A 206 36.18 18.69 18.64
N GLY A 207 37.24 17.88 18.77
CA GLY A 207 37.88 17.58 20.04
C GLY A 207 38.64 18.76 20.65
N SER A 208 37.95 19.62 21.41
CA SER A 208 38.43 20.30 22.61
C SER A 208 37.25 21.06 23.22
N ILE A 209 36.75 20.65 24.38
CA ILE A 209 35.72 21.39 25.12
C ILE A 209 36.44 22.53 25.86
N ASP A 210 36.29 23.77 25.38
CA ASP A 210 36.67 24.98 26.12
C ASP A 210 35.43 25.50 26.86
N THR A 211 35.46 25.43 28.18
CA THR A 211 34.33 25.74 29.07
C THR A 211 34.12 27.23 29.35
N SER A 212 34.69 28.15 28.55
CA SER A 212 34.78 29.55 29.00
C SER A 212 34.12 30.65 28.18
N LYS A 213 33.83 30.58 26.86
CA LYS A 213 33.22 31.74 26.14
C LYS A 213 32.38 31.41 24.91
N ALA A 214 31.15 31.91 24.90
CA ALA A 214 30.25 32.01 23.76
C ALA A 214 30.69 33.11 22.76
N GLY A 215 30.36 32.92 21.48
CA GLY A 215 30.22 34.00 20.48
C GLY A 215 31.22 33.97 19.32
N ASP A 216 30.81 33.43 18.18
CA ASP A 216 30.82 34.07 16.84
C ASP A 216 30.42 33.01 15.79
N TYR A 217 29.34 33.26 15.03
CA TYR A 217 28.95 32.45 13.87
C TYR A 217 29.41 33.18 12.61
N SER A 218 30.34 32.61 11.85
CA SER A 218 30.67 33.06 10.50
C SER A 218 30.81 31.91 9.51
N ASP A 219 30.30 32.15 8.31
CA ASP A 219 30.39 31.35 7.09
C ASP A 219 31.79 30.85 6.77
N ASP A 220 31.94 29.56 6.47
CA ASP A 220 32.42 29.06 5.18
C ASP A 220 32.61 27.53 5.17
N LEU A 221 32.17 26.90 4.08
CA LEU A 221 32.51 25.54 3.69
C LEU A 221 33.92 25.59 3.08
N ASN A 222 34.98 25.37 3.87
CA ASN A 222 36.30 24.84 3.46
C ASN A 222 37.35 25.13 4.55
N ASP A 223 37.61 24.17 5.45
CA ASP A 223 38.97 23.75 5.82
C ASP A 223 38.93 22.76 6.98
N LEU A 224 39.38 21.53 6.74
CA LEU A 224 39.84 20.62 7.79
C LEU A 224 41.05 19.86 7.24
N THR A 225 42.21 20.54 7.20
CA THR A 225 43.50 19.89 7.05
C THR A 225 43.95 19.28 8.37
N ASP A 226 44.46 18.05 8.25
CA ASP A 226 45.08 17.19 9.24
C ASP A 226 46.12 17.88 10.14
N SER A 227 46.01 17.73 11.47
CA SER A 227 47.13 17.26 12.31
C SER A 227 46.80 17.17 13.81
N ALA A 228 47.26 16.05 14.39
CA ALA A 228 47.72 15.84 15.77
C ALA A 228 46.73 15.61 16.95
N TYR A 229 46.55 14.31 17.21
CA TYR A 229 46.55 13.61 18.52
C TYR A 229 45.35 13.70 19.48
N GLN A 230 45.08 12.53 20.09
CA GLN A 230 43.90 12.05 20.83
C GLN A 230 43.82 12.52 22.30
N PRO A 231 42.63 12.40 22.94
CA PRO A 231 42.43 11.21 23.77
C PRO A 231 41.11 10.47 23.48
N GLN A 232 41.23 9.13 23.40
CA GLN A 232 40.14 8.20 23.64
C GLN A 232 39.65 8.31 25.10
N ALA A 233 38.35 8.01 25.28
CA ALA A 233 37.63 7.75 26.52
C ALA A 233 36.97 8.96 27.22
N SER A 234 35.77 9.32 26.76
CA SER A 234 34.66 9.72 27.65
C SER A 234 33.32 9.41 26.96
N TYR A 235 32.38 8.80 27.68
CA TYR A 235 30.97 8.79 27.26
C TYR A 235 30.49 10.25 27.34
N LEU A 236 29.91 10.78 26.26
CA LEU A 236 29.16 12.03 26.37
C LEU A 236 27.87 11.68 27.11
N ASN A 237 27.69 12.19 28.32
CA ASN A 237 26.44 12.01 29.04
C ASN A 237 25.38 13.00 28.49
N ALA A 238 24.10 12.79 28.77
CA ALA A 238 23.01 13.65 28.28
C ALA A 238 23.20 15.14 28.66
N LYS A 239 23.96 15.44 29.73
CA LYS A 239 24.29 16.79 30.17
C LYS A 239 25.36 17.46 29.30
N ASP A 240 26.32 16.69 28.80
CA ASP A 240 27.38 17.15 27.89
C ASP A 240 26.83 17.41 26.48
N LEU A 241 25.81 16.64 26.06
CA LEU A 241 25.14 16.78 24.75
C LEU A 241 24.16 17.95 24.73
N LYS A 242 23.54 18.28 25.88
CA LYS A 242 22.62 19.42 26.03
C LYS A 242 23.33 20.78 26.05
N GLN A 243 24.61 20.82 26.44
CA GLN A 243 25.38 22.07 26.57
C GLN A 243 25.75 22.75 25.24
N ALA A 244 25.59 22.07 24.09
CA ALA A 244 25.90 22.63 22.77
C ALA A 244 24.74 23.45 22.17
N ASN A 245 23.49 23.03 22.40
CA ASN A 245 22.26 23.75 22.04
C ASN A 245 21.05 23.10 22.73
N ASP A 246 20.23 23.88 23.47
CA ASP A 246 19.01 23.36 24.14
C ASP A 246 17.94 22.84 23.15
N ALA A 247 18.04 23.20 21.87
CA ALA A 247 17.13 22.78 20.79
C ALA A 247 17.57 21.52 20.03
N ILE A 248 18.81 21.03 20.23
CA ILE A 248 19.34 19.82 19.56
C ILE A 248 19.88 18.88 20.64
N VAL A 249 19.16 17.79 20.91
CA VAL A 249 19.44 16.90 22.04
C VAL A 249 19.62 15.46 21.56
N LEU A 250 20.82 14.90 21.74
CA LEU A 250 21.04 13.46 21.59
C LEU A 250 20.81 12.74 22.93
N SER A 251 20.15 11.58 22.90
CA SER A 251 19.98 10.75 24.10
C SER A 251 21.23 9.96 24.50
N GLY A 252 22.22 9.80 23.61
CA GLY A 252 23.54 9.27 23.98
C GLY A 252 24.52 9.05 22.81
N ALA A 253 25.80 9.41 22.99
CA ALA A 253 26.83 9.17 21.99
C ALA A 253 28.22 9.02 22.60
N LYS A 254 29.17 8.49 21.81
CA LYS A 254 30.60 8.44 22.17
C LYS A 254 31.38 9.28 21.20
N TYR A 255 32.31 10.09 21.69
CA TYR A 255 33.28 10.72 20.80
C TYR A 255 34.16 9.63 20.15
N HIS A 256 34.29 9.67 18.82
CA HIS A 256 35.08 8.70 18.07
C HIS A 256 36.40 9.30 17.57
N GLY A 257 36.36 10.51 17.00
CA GLY A 257 37.57 11.22 16.55
C GLY A 257 37.30 12.30 15.49
N THR A 258 38.32 13.12 15.19
CA THR A 258 38.22 14.24 14.24
C THR A 258 37.87 13.83 12.80
N GLY A 259 38.07 12.55 12.45
CA GLY A 259 37.72 12.02 11.12
C GLY A 259 36.24 11.73 10.91
N TYR A 260 35.53 11.26 11.94
CA TYR A 260 34.15 10.74 11.86
C TYR A 260 33.20 11.30 12.93
N GLY A 261 33.67 12.24 13.76
CA GLY A 261 32.89 12.89 14.81
C GLY A 261 32.52 11.94 15.95
N ILE A 262 31.22 11.70 16.11
CA ILE A 262 30.65 10.87 17.16
C ILE A 262 30.20 9.51 16.64
N TYR A 263 30.32 8.50 17.49
CA TYR A 263 29.67 7.20 17.36
C TYR A 263 28.34 7.22 18.08
N VAL A 264 27.27 6.97 17.33
CA VAL A 264 25.88 6.92 17.79
C VAL A 264 25.43 5.46 17.81
N PRO A 265 25.21 4.83 18.98
CA PRO A 265 24.72 3.47 19.07
C PRO A 265 23.30 3.31 18.48
N ALA A 266 22.96 2.09 18.04
CA ALA A 266 21.59 1.76 17.66
C ALA A 266 20.57 2.06 18.78
N ASN A 267 19.35 2.45 18.39
CA ASN A 267 18.23 2.91 19.23
C ASN A 267 18.48 4.22 20.00
N THR A 268 19.56 4.94 19.68
CA THR A 268 19.72 6.32 20.16
C THR A 268 18.74 7.22 19.43
N THR A 269 18.25 8.25 20.12
CA THR A 269 17.44 9.33 19.55
C THR A 269 18.21 10.65 19.49
N LEU A 270 17.92 11.43 18.44
CA LEU A 270 18.28 12.84 18.31
C LEU A 270 16.98 13.64 18.19
N ASP A 271 16.72 14.53 19.12
CA ASP A 271 15.59 15.46 19.09
C ASP A 271 16.06 16.83 18.61
N VAL A 272 15.33 17.41 17.66
CA VAL A 272 15.60 18.75 17.10
C VAL A 272 14.32 19.58 17.18
N ASN A 273 14.31 20.63 18.00
CA ASN A 273 13.19 21.55 18.15
C ASN A 273 13.30 22.68 17.11
N VAL A 274 12.30 22.78 16.23
CA VAL A 274 12.26 23.78 15.15
C VAL A 274 10.97 24.60 15.18
N ALA A 275 11.06 25.89 14.86
CA ALA A 275 9.92 26.77 14.70
C ALA A 275 9.46 26.80 13.23
N GLY A 276 8.85 25.70 12.78
CA GLY A 276 8.34 25.55 11.42
C GLY A 276 9.16 24.58 10.56
N SER A 277 9.16 24.81 9.24
CA SER A 277 9.81 23.92 8.27
C SER A 277 11.33 23.95 8.42
N ALA A 278 11.97 22.80 8.30
CA ALA A 278 13.41 22.68 8.53
C ALA A 278 14.06 21.57 7.70
N THR A 279 15.34 21.76 7.39
CA THR A 279 16.22 20.74 6.82
C THR A 279 17.26 20.34 7.86
N VAL A 280 17.25 19.06 8.25
CA VAL A 280 18.24 18.47 9.15
C VAL A 280 19.20 17.63 8.31
N THR A 281 20.47 18.00 8.31
CA THR A 281 21.54 17.30 7.59
C THR A 281 22.59 16.78 8.57
N MET A 282 22.90 15.49 8.46
CA MET A 282 23.96 14.84 9.21
C MET A 282 25.05 14.40 8.23
N ILE A 283 26.33 14.49 8.60
CA ILE A 283 27.40 13.96 7.76
C ILE A 283 27.73 12.53 8.18
N GLY A 284 27.34 11.57 7.35
CA GLY A 284 27.48 10.13 7.56
C GLY A 284 28.79 9.54 7.03
N SER A 285 28.94 8.23 7.22
CA SER A 285 30.14 7.47 6.83
C SER A 285 29.79 6.10 6.25
N VAL A 286 30.68 5.57 5.40
CA VAL A 286 30.61 4.20 4.87
C VAL A 286 30.84 3.14 5.94
N TYR A 287 31.35 3.53 7.11
CA TYR A 287 31.62 2.62 8.24
C TYR A 287 30.42 2.44 9.17
N SER A 288 29.32 3.15 8.95
CA SER A 288 28.06 2.92 9.68
C SER A 288 27.40 1.60 9.28
N ASP A 289 26.54 1.08 10.14
CA ASP A 289 25.68 -0.07 9.84
C ASP A 289 24.65 0.31 8.75
N ALA A 290 24.34 -0.63 7.85
CA ALA A 290 23.32 -0.45 6.80
C ALA A 290 21.90 -0.61 7.38
N ALA A 291 21.54 0.27 8.32
CA ALA A 291 20.23 0.38 8.93
C ALA A 291 19.74 1.82 8.88
N ASP A 292 18.43 2.01 8.76
CA ASP A 292 17.84 3.34 8.58
C ASP A 292 17.86 4.16 9.88
N ILE A 293 18.02 5.47 9.70
CA ILE A 293 17.63 6.49 10.67
C ILE A 293 16.19 6.86 10.34
N THR A 294 15.27 6.70 11.28
CA THR A 294 13.86 7.04 11.11
C THR A 294 13.52 8.35 11.78
N ALA A 295 12.59 9.12 11.24
CA ALA A 295 12.22 10.45 11.72
C ALA A 295 10.72 10.56 12.00
N VAL A 296 10.36 11.14 13.14
CA VAL A 296 8.98 11.46 13.54
C VAL A 296 8.90 12.89 14.07
N SER A 297 7.71 13.49 14.03
CA SER A 297 7.47 14.86 14.49
C SER A 297 6.33 14.88 15.51
N THR A 298 6.40 15.80 16.47
CA THR A 298 5.29 16.10 17.39
C THR A 298 4.19 16.95 16.76
N ASP A 299 4.45 17.60 15.62
CA ASP A 299 3.41 18.29 14.85
C ASP A 299 2.61 17.25 14.06
N SER A 300 1.35 17.06 14.47
CA SER A 300 0.42 16.14 13.82
C SER A 300 0.08 16.52 12.36
N LYS A 301 0.39 17.75 11.93
CA LYS A 301 0.21 18.26 10.57
C LYS A 301 1.54 18.33 9.78
N GLY A 302 2.67 18.11 10.45
CA GLY A 302 3.99 18.15 9.85
C GLY A 302 4.32 16.87 9.10
N ARG A 303 5.15 16.96 8.05
CA ARG A 303 5.57 15.79 7.27
C ARG A 303 7.04 15.85 6.87
N PHE A 304 7.69 14.71 6.84
CA PHE A 304 9.03 14.58 6.25
C PHE A 304 8.93 14.22 4.77
N GLU A 305 9.79 14.79 3.90
CA GLU A 305 9.93 14.31 2.51
C GLU A 305 10.39 12.85 2.49
N ASN A 306 11.34 12.51 3.39
CA ASN A 306 11.81 11.15 3.65
C ASN A 306 11.78 10.93 5.16
N SER A 307 11.01 9.95 5.65
CA SER A 307 10.93 9.61 7.07
C SER A 307 11.88 8.48 7.50
N ALA A 308 12.61 7.88 6.55
CA ALA A 308 13.65 6.89 6.79
C ALA A 308 14.77 7.04 5.76
N VAL A 309 16.03 7.09 6.21
CA VAL A 309 17.22 7.16 5.35
C VAL A 309 18.32 6.30 5.94
N SER A 310 19.01 5.50 5.13
CA SER A 310 20.15 4.67 5.58
C SER A 310 21.18 5.50 6.35
N GLY A 311 21.54 5.04 7.56
CA GLY A 311 22.63 5.62 8.36
C GLY A 311 24.01 5.37 7.76
N LYS A 312 24.12 4.43 6.81
CA LYS A 312 25.31 4.17 6.00
C LYS A 312 25.24 4.91 4.68
N THR A 313 26.31 5.64 4.36
CA THR A 313 26.46 6.34 3.08
C THR A 313 27.33 5.54 2.11
N ASP A 314 27.16 5.76 0.80
CA ASP A 314 27.98 5.08 -0.23
C ASP A 314 29.40 5.65 -0.34
N THR A 315 29.59 6.88 0.13
CA THR A 315 30.89 7.58 0.16
C THR A 315 31.07 8.24 1.52
N ASP A 316 32.30 8.22 2.03
CA ASP A 316 32.59 8.78 3.34
C ASP A 316 32.37 10.29 3.38
N LYS A 317 31.88 10.78 4.53
CA LYS A 317 31.62 12.20 4.80
C LYS A 317 30.59 12.83 3.86
N THR A 318 29.59 12.06 3.46
CA THR A 318 28.47 12.56 2.65
C THR A 318 27.22 12.80 3.49
N ALA A 319 26.32 13.64 2.98
CA ALA A 319 25.14 14.11 3.68
C ALA A 319 24.04 13.04 3.76
N ILE A 320 23.49 12.86 4.95
CA ILE A 320 22.23 12.21 5.25
C ILE A 320 21.25 13.35 5.57
N THR A 321 20.27 13.58 4.70
CA THR A 321 19.40 14.76 4.79
C THR A 321 17.94 14.36 4.99
N PHE A 322 17.32 14.97 6.00
CA PHE A 322 15.89 14.95 6.26
C PHE A 322 15.32 16.34 6.03
N LYS A 323 14.25 16.44 5.25
CA LYS A 323 13.50 17.68 5.09
C LYS A 323 12.13 17.53 5.72
N TYR A 324 11.80 18.48 6.58
CA TYR A 324 10.57 18.53 7.34
C TYR A 324 9.78 19.79 6.95
N THR A 325 8.49 19.60 6.66
CA THR A 325 7.55 20.70 6.43
C THR A 325 6.55 20.71 7.57
N GLY A 326 6.59 21.77 8.38
CA GLY A 326 5.69 22.02 9.51
C GLY A 326 5.37 23.51 9.61
N LYS A 327 4.20 23.83 10.16
CA LYS A 327 3.75 25.22 10.37
C LYS A 327 3.92 25.66 11.83
N ASP A 328 3.85 24.72 12.76
CA ASP A 328 3.91 24.96 14.20
C ASP A 328 5.28 24.59 14.77
N ASN A 329 5.54 25.01 16.01
CA ASN A 329 6.72 24.57 16.76
C ASN A 329 6.68 23.04 16.94
N ALA A 330 7.75 22.36 16.52
CA ALA A 330 7.79 20.90 16.48
C ALA A 330 9.12 20.36 17.03
N THR A 331 9.04 19.23 17.72
CA THR A 331 10.21 18.38 18.02
C THR A 331 10.30 17.30 16.95
N LEU A 332 11.43 17.27 16.25
CA LEU A 332 11.77 16.27 15.25
C LEU A 332 12.67 15.22 15.91
N THR A 333 12.16 14.00 16.06
CA THR A 333 12.89 12.89 16.70
C THR A 333 13.43 11.93 15.64
N PHE A 334 14.74 11.80 15.58
CA PHE A 334 15.47 10.88 14.71
C PHE A 334 15.95 9.67 15.51
N THR A 335 15.54 8.45 15.14
CA THR A 335 15.95 7.20 15.80
C THR A 335 16.93 6.44 14.93
N PHE A 336 18.12 6.14 15.44
CA PHE A 336 19.18 5.46 14.70
C PHE A 336 18.98 3.93 14.77
N GLY A 337 18.60 3.28 13.67
CA GLY A 337 18.35 1.82 13.63
C GLY A 337 19.60 0.94 13.75
N GLY A 338 20.79 1.50 13.50
CA GLY A 338 22.08 0.81 13.59
C GLY A 338 23.17 1.73 14.12
N ASN A 339 24.37 1.17 14.38
CA ASN A 339 25.49 1.97 14.84
C ASN A 339 25.95 2.92 13.73
N THR A 340 25.97 4.22 14.03
CA THR A 340 26.15 5.27 13.01
C THR A 340 27.26 6.22 13.42
N TYR A 341 28.13 6.57 12.48
CA TYR A 341 29.12 7.64 12.67
C TYR A 341 28.59 8.96 12.11
N VAL A 342 28.59 10.02 12.93
CA VAL A 342 28.07 11.35 12.57
C VAL A 342 29.14 12.40 12.79
N GLY A 343 29.56 13.04 11.70
CA GLY A 343 30.61 14.07 11.71
C GLY A 343 30.13 15.44 12.19
N ASN A 344 28.99 15.89 11.69
CA ASN A 344 28.32 17.13 12.11
C ASN A 344 26.79 17.01 11.95
N ILE A 345 26.07 17.90 12.60
CA ILE A 345 24.63 18.10 12.43
C ILE A 345 24.41 19.55 12.03
N VAL A 346 23.72 19.76 10.92
CA VAL A 346 23.31 21.08 10.41
C VAL A 346 21.80 21.10 10.36
N VAL A 347 21.19 22.04 11.07
CA VAL A 347 19.75 22.29 11.03
C VAL A 347 19.54 23.67 10.44
N ALA A 348 18.95 23.73 9.25
CA ALA A 348 18.48 24.96 8.64
C ALA A 348 16.97 25.04 8.84
N VAL A 349 16.50 25.96 9.67
CA VAL A 349 15.06 26.26 9.75
C VAL A 349 14.78 27.28 8.66
N ASP A 350 13.83 26.96 7.78
CA ASP A 350 13.44 27.85 6.70
C ASP A 350 13.03 29.21 7.29
N GLU A 351 13.33 30.32 6.61
CA GLU A 351 12.77 31.61 6.99
C GLU A 351 11.26 31.46 7.16
N ALA A 352 10.71 32.06 8.23
CA ALA A 352 9.28 32.23 8.36
C ALA A 352 8.89 33.05 7.15
N LYS A 353 8.42 32.38 6.10
CA LYS A 353 7.85 33.06 4.96
C LYS A 353 6.65 33.77 5.55
N GLU A 354 6.76 35.09 5.74
CA GLU A 354 5.59 35.92 5.47
C GLU A 354 5.04 35.38 4.16
N GLU A 355 3.77 34.96 4.15
CA GLU A 355 3.11 34.61 2.90
C GLU A 355 3.44 35.75 1.93
N PRO A 356 4.24 35.49 0.88
CA PRO A 356 4.54 36.54 -0.06
C PRO A 356 3.19 36.97 -0.60
N SER A 357 2.94 38.28 -0.55
CA SER A 357 1.72 38.89 -1.06
C SER A 357 1.31 38.22 -2.37
N THR A 358 0.10 37.67 -2.39
CA THR A 358 -0.53 36.89 -3.45
C THR A 358 -0.24 37.47 -4.84
N GLY A 359 0.76 36.88 -5.52
CA GLY A 359 0.86 36.98 -6.99
C GLY A 359 -0.15 36.07 -7.69
N LEU A 360 -0.71 35.09 -6.97
CA LEU A 360 -1.80 34.25 -7.44
C LEU A 360 -3.12 35.02 -7.33
N ASP A 361 -3.69 35.37 -8.48
CA ASP A 361 -5.05 35.90 -8.55
C ASP A 361 -6.04 34.74 -8.37
N THR A 362 -6.41 34.47 -7.13
CA THR A 362 -7.36 33.39 -6.76
C THR A 362 -8.79 33.68 -7.23
N SER A 363 -9.07 34.86 -7.78
CA SER A 363 -10.34 35.13 -8.46
C SER A 363 -10.41 34.49 -9.85
N LYS A 364 -9.26 34.03 -10.38
CA LYS A 364 -9.13 33.32 -11.66
C LYS A 364 -8.96 31.81 -11.45
N ILE A 365 -9.30 31.06 -12.49
CA ILE A 365 -9.12 29.62 -12.54
C ILE A 365 -7.67 29.31 -12.97
N ASP A 366 -6.96 28.52 -12.17
CA ASP A 366 -5.66 28.00 -12.59
C ASP A 366 -5.84 26.99 -13.70
N VAL A 367 -5.08 27.13 -14.78
CA VAL A 367 -5.12 26.19 -15.91
C VAL A 367 -3.73 25.70 -16.29
N TRP A 368 -3.59 24.39 -16.38
CA TRP A 368 -2.45 23.69 -16.97
C TRP A 368 -2.91 23.01 -18.26
N ASP A 369 -2.82 23.75 -19.36
CA ASP A 369 -3.15 23.23 -20.69
C ASP A 369 -1.95 22.56 -21.34
N PHE A 370 -2.07 21.28 -21.69
CA PHE A 370 -0.94 20.51 -22.23
C PHE A 370 -0.61 20.87 -23.70
N GLY A 371 -1.42 21.71 -24.34
CA GLY A 371 -1.12 22.34 -25.63
C GLY A 371 -0.41 23.70 -25.53
N ALA A 372 -0.25 24.23 -24.32
CA ALA A 372 0.10 25.63 -24.05
C ALA A 372 -0.85 26.62 -24.76
N GLU A 373 -2.15 26.30 -24.81
CA GLU A 373 -3.16 27.26 -25.26
C GLU A 373 -3.25 28.43 -24.25
N ALA A 374 -3.08 29.66 -24.73
CA ALA A 374 -3.28 30.85 -23.93
C ALA A 374 -4.78 31.19 -23.86
N LEU A 375 -5.45 30.71 -22.80
CA LEU A 375 -6.85 31.00 -22.52
C LEU A 375 -7.02 32.44 -22.00
N ASP A 376 -8.26 32.93 -22.01
CA ASP A 376 -8.64 34.29 -21.58
C ASP A 376 -8.00 34.68 -20.24
N THR A 377 -7.02 35.58 -20.30
CA THR A 377 -6.19 35.99 -19.15
C THR A 377 -6.95 36.79 -18.10
N THR A 378 -8.20 37.20 -18.41
CA THR A 378 -9.11 37.79 -17.42
C THR A 378 -9.79 36.73 -16.55
N LYS A 379 -9.86 35.48 -17.01
CA LYS A 379 -10.52 34.35 -16.32
C LYS A 379 -9.55 33.29 -15.82
N TYR A 380 -8.41 33.14 -16.48
CA TYR A 380 -7.48 32.04 -16.23
C TYR A 380 -6.07 32.52 -15.87
N ASN A 381 -5.49 31.87 -14.86
CA ASN A 381 -4.05 31.88 -14.64
C ASN A 381 -3.43 30.78 -15.51
N ASN A 382 -2.87 31.18 -16.65
CA ASN A 382 -2.28 30.26 -17.63
C ASN A 382 -0.90 29.78 -17.14
N ASN A 383 -0.87 28.64 -16.44
CA ASN A 383 0.34 28.13 -15.78
C ASN A 383 1.26 27.33 -16.72
N PHE A 384 0.71 26.73 -17.78
CA PHE A 384 1.50 26.07 -18.83
C PHE A 384 1.68 26.95 -20.05
N THR A 385 2.82 27.64 -20.09
CA THR A 385 3.32 28.31 -21.30
C THR A 385 4.25 27.38 -22.08
N ALA A 386 4.58 27.75 -23.32
CA ALA A 386 5.53 26.99 -24.12
C ALA A 386 6.92 26.86 -23.45
N ASP A 387 7.37 27.93 -22.78
CA ASP A 387 8.66 27.93 -22.07
C ASP A 387 8.65 26.99 -20.87
N VAL A 388 7.55 26.97 -20.10
CA VAL A 388 7.39 26.06 -18.95
C VAL A 388 7.41 24.61 -19.42
N ILE A 389 6.61 24.24 -20.43
CA ILE A 389 6.60 22.86 -20.94
C ILE A 389 7.97 22.46 -21.51
N ASN A 390 8.62 23.35 -22.27
CA ASN A 390 9.94 23.08 -22.83
C ASN A 390 11.01 22.93 -21.76
N SER A 391 10.86 23.60 -20.59
CA SER A 391 11.79 23.47 -19.46
C SER A 391 11.81 22.08 -18.81
N PHE A 392 10.79 21.25 -19.05
CA PHE A 392 10.77 19.85 -18.59
C PHE A 392 11.73 18.94 -19.35
N TYR A 393 12.34 19.44 -20.43
CA TYR A 393 13.27 18.69 -21.26
C TYR A 393 14.67 19.29 -21.22
N SER A 394 15.68 18.44 -21.37
CA SER A 394 17.08 18.83 -21.53
C SER A 394 17.49 19.07 -23.00
N VAL A 395 16.52 19.27 -23.89
CA VAL A 395 16.74 19.54 -25.34
C VAL A 395 16.16 20.90 -25.74
N PRO A 396 16.60 21.49 -26.87
CA PRO A 396 16.03 22.74 -27.37
C PRO A 396 14.51 22.65 -27.56
N GLY A 397 13.80 23.72 -27.21
CA GLY A 397 12.35 23.81 -27.37
C GLY A 397 11.88 23.56 -28.81
N GLY A 398 10.76 22.85 -28.98
CA GLY A 398 10.19 22.52 -30.30
C GLY A 398 10.70 21.21 -30.92
N THR A 399 11.61 20.50 -30.25
CA THR A 399 12.19 19.24 -30.74
C THR A 399 11.13 18.12 -30.80
N ALA A 400 11.05 17.41 -31.93
CA ALA A 400 10.12 16.30 -32.13
C ALA A 400 10.74 14.94 -31.74
N LYS A 401 9.90 13.92 -31.54
CA LYS A 401 10.29 12.54 -31.18
C LYS A 401 11.00 12.42 -29.83
N VAL A 402 10.66 13.29 -28.88
CA VAL A 402 11.22 13.28 -27.52
C VAL A 402 10.19 12.74 -26.53
N ASN A 403 10.63 11.84 -25.65
CA ASN A 403 9.83 11.31 -24.55
C ASN A 403 9.88 12.25 -23.34
N ILE A 404 8.82 12.26 -22.54
CA ILE A 404 8.73 13.05 -21.31
C ILE A 404 8.99 12.15 -20.09
N ALA A 405 9.85 12.62 -19.18
CA ALA A 405 10.11 12.01 -17.88
C ALA A 405 9.29 12.70 -16.78
N SER A 406 9.48 12.29 -15.53
CA SER A 406 8.86 12.99 -14.38
C SER A 406 9.14 14.50 -14.40
N PHE A 407 8.14 15.31 -14.06
CA PHE A 407 8.28 16.77 -13.97
C PHE A 407 7.49 17.34 -12.79
N THR A 408 7.92 18.51 -12.33
CA THR A 408 7.18 19.33 -11.37
C THR A 408 6.95 20.71 -11.99
N ALA A 409 5.69 21.15 -11.94
CA ALA A 409 5.25 22.43 -12.44
C ALA A 409 4.76 23.31 -11.31
N LYS A 410 5.07 24.60 -11.45
CA LYS A 410 4.65 25.64 -10.51
C LYS A 410 3.36 26.32 -10.98
N ASP A 411 2.62 26.90 -10.05
CA ASP A 411 1.53 27.83 -10.34
C ASP A 411 2.06 29.26 -10.56
N ALA A 412 1.16 30.20 -10.83
CA ALA A 412 1.47 31.60 -11.07
C ALA A 412 2.10 32.32 -9.85
N ALA A 413 1.97 31.76 -8.64
CA ALA A 413 2.69 32.23 -7.45
C ALA A 413 4.04 31.56 -7.25
N GLY A 414 4.46 30.65 -8.15
CA GLY A 414 5.73 29.94 -8.06
C GLY A 414 5.73 28.76 -7.07
N LYS A 415 4.55 28.36 -6.55
CA LYS A 415 4.41 27.18 -5.67
C LYS A 415 4.25 25.93 -6.55
N ASP A 416 4.84 24.81 -6.13
CA ASP A 416 4.65 23.53 -6.84
C ASP A 416 3.18 23.14 -6.80
N ALA A 417 2.59 22.85 -7.96
CA ALA A 417 1.14 22.67 -8.08
C ALA A 417 0.72 21.45 -8.90
N VAL A 418 1.53 21.04 -9.89
CA VAL A 418 1.27 19.82 -10.68
C VAL A 418 2.55 19.01 -10.79
N LYS A 419 2.47 17.69 -10.61
CA LYS A 419 3.58 16.76 -10.83
C LYS A 419 3.14 15.64 -11.75
N PHE A 420 4.07 15.14 -12.55
CA PHE A 420 3.92 13.86 -13.24
C PHE A 420 5.00 12.92 -12.73
N ASN A 421 4.59 11.74 -12.29
CA ASN A 421 5.47 10.65 -11.89
C ASN A 421 5.49 9.61 -13.00
N ASP A 422 6.67 9.31 -13.54
CA ASP A 422 6.88 8.34 -14.62
C ASP A 422 7.01 6.88 -14.14
N GLY A 423 6.87 6.63 -12.84
CA GLY A 423 7.03 5.29 -12.25
C GLY A 423 8.41 4.67 -12.46
N GLY A 424 9.45 5.46 -12.70
CA GLY A 424 10.80 4.99 -13.04
C GLY A 424 11.03 4.74 -14.53
N PHE A 425 10.09 5.11 -15.42
CA PHE A 425 10.17 4.86 -16.87
C PHE A 425 10.41 6.14 -17.69
N SER A 426 11.50 6.85 -17.40
CA SER A 426 11.84 8.18 -17.96
C SER A 426 11.90 8.30 -19.49
N THR A 427 11.98 7.19 -20.23
CA THR A 427 12.05 7.17 -21.70
C THR A 427 10.77 6.67 -22.37
N THR A 428 9.69 6.47 -21.61
CA THR A 428 8.49 5.77 -22.12
C THR A 428 7.34 6.70 -22.47
N HIS A 429 7.06 7.68 -21.62
CA HIS A 429 5.85 8.51 -21.71
C HIS A 429 5.99 9.59 -22.79
N ARG A 430 4.85 10.12 -23.24
CA ARG A 430 4.81 11.00 -24.41
C ARG A 430 4.00 12.25 -24.10
N TRP A 431 4.60 13.40 -24.34
CA TRP A 431 3.86 14.64 -24.56
C TRP A 431 3.50 14.73 -26.04
N ARG A 432 2.21 14.73 -26.36
CA ARG A 432 1.73 14.73 -27.75
C ARG A 432 1.01 16.03 -28.02
N THR A 433 1.41 16.75 -29.07
CA THR A 433 0.83 18.08 -29.32
C THR A 433 1.00 18.53 -30.75
N THR A 434 -0.04 19.16 -31.30
CA THR A 434 -0.02 19.84 -32.60
C THR A 434 0.70 21.20 -32.54
N ASN A 435 0.94 21.74 -31.33
CA ASN A 435 1.72 22.96 -31.15
C ASN A 435 3.21 22.68 -31.38
N THR A 436 3.73 23.10 -32.53
CA THR A 436 5.11 22.81 -32.93
C THR A 436 6.18 23.59 -32.17
N ALA A 437 5.80 24.61 -31.39
CA ALA A 437 6.72 25.33 -30.50
C ALA A 437 7.10 24.49 -29.26
N LEU A 438 6.35 23.42 -28.98
CA LEU A 438 6.61 22.52 -27.86
C LEU A 438 7.49 21.34 -28.29
N THR A 439 8.44 21.00 -27.41
CA THR A 439 9.13 19.71 -27.44
C THR A 439 8.11 18.60 -27.21
N ARG A 440 8.10 17.61 -28.09
CA ARG A 440 6.99 16.66 -28.22
C ARG A 440 7.43 15.34 -28.84
N TYR A 441 6.61 14.31 -28.67
CA TYR A 441 6.82 13.03 -29.35
C TYR A 441 6.25 13.03 -30.77
N ASP A 442 4.97 13.39 -30.93
CA ASP A 442 4.27 13.46 -32.21
C ASP A 442 3.19 14.56 -32.20
N ALA A 443 2.60 14.81 -33.37
CA ALA A 443 1.56 15.82 -33.56
C ALA A 443 0.16 15.19 -33.47
N LYS A 444 -0.46 15.30 -32.29
CA LYS A 444 -1.83 14.83 -32.02
C LYS A 444 -2.55 15.78 -31.06
N SER A 445 -3.87 15.69 -31.05
CA SER A 445 -4.78 16.47 -30.20
C SER A 445 -5.92 15.60 -29.67
N LEU A 446 -6.62 16.08 -28.65
CA LEU A 446 -7.89 15.53 -28.18
C LEU A 446 -9.05 16.45 -28.54
N THR A 447 -10.28 15.91 -28.56
CA THR A 447 -11.50 16.68 -28.82
C THR A 447 -12.60 16.20 -27.89
N ASP A 448 -13.27 17.14 -27.21
CA ASP A 448 -14.40 16.84 -26.33
C ASP A 448 -15.75 16.81 -27.08
N LYS A 449 -16.83 16.53 -26.32
CA LYS A 449 -18.21 16.52 -26.82
C LYS A 449 -18.70 17.85 -27.40
N ASN A 450 -18.09 18.96 -26.98
CA ASN A 450 -18.45 20.31 -27.41
C ASN A 450 -17.67 20.74 -28.66
N GLY A 451 -16.76 19.90 -29.16
CA GLY A 451 -15.86 20.20 -30.27
C GLY A 451 -14.61 20.99 -29.86
N THR A 452 -14.39 21.22 -28.55
CA THR A 452 -13.18 21.88 -28.04
C THR A 452 -11.98 20.99 -28.35
N THR A 453 -10.98 21.55 -29.03
CA THR A 453 -9.76 20.82 -29.39
C THR A 453 -8.63 21.15 -28.42
N TYR A 454 -8.18 20.16 -27.65
CA TYR A 454 -6.99 20.26 -26.81
C TYR A 454 -5.78 19.95 -27.67
N THR A 455 -5.03 20.99 -28.02
CA THR A 455 -3.96 20.91 -29.01
C THR A 455 -2.77 20.07 -28.54
N GLY A 456 -2.66 19.78 -27.24
CA GLY A 456 -1.71 18.83 -26.67
C GLY A 456 -2.26 18.07 -25.45
N TYR A 457 -1.60 16.95 -25.12
CA TYR A 457 -1.95 16.08 -24.00
C TYR A 457 -0.76 15.24 -23.54
N LEU A 458 -0.76 14.88 -22.26
CA LEU A 458 0.10 13.85 -21.70
C LEU A 458 -0.47 12.47 -22.03
N TYR A 459 0.40 11.56 -22.49
CA TYR A 459 0.08 10.17 -22.77
C TYR A 459 1.07 9.27 -22.04
N ALA A 460 0.61 8.65 -20.96
CA ALA A 460 1.41 7.69 -20.21
C ALA A 460 1.47 6.35 -20.96
N ASN A 461 2.57 6.07 -21.67
CA ASN A 461 2.68 4.87 -22.50
C ASN A 461 3.04 3.60 -21.72
N LYS A 462 2.35 3.34 -20.61
CA LYS A 462 2.52 2.16 -19.75
C LYS A 462 1.16 1.54 -19.45
N SER A 463 1.11 0.25 -19.19
CA SER A 463 -0.07 -0.42 -18.64
C SER A 463 -0.45 0.22 -17.30
N SER A 464 -1.71 0.06 -16.89
CA SER A 464 -2.23 0.59 -15.62
C SER A 464 -1.28 0.28 -14.45
N THR A 465 -0.90 1.33 -13.73
CA THR A 465 -0.15 1.30 -12.47
C THR A 465 -0.34 2.65 -11.78
N ASP A 466 -0.49 2.62 -10.47
CA ASP A 466 -0.52 3.80 -9.61
C ASP A 466 0.83 4.52 -9.51
N ALA A 467 1.95 3.84 -9.80
CA ALA A 467 3.28 4.45 -9.87
C ALA A 467 3.42 5.48 -11.00
N VAL A 468 2.57 5.40 -12.04
CA VAL A 468 2.52 6.36 -13.15
C VAL A 468 1.28 7.24 -12.99
N ASN A 469 1.45 8.42 -12.42
CA ASN A 469 0.34 9.28 -12.00
C ASN A 469 0.61 10.77 -12.25
N LEU A 470 -0.47 11.55 -12.28
CA LEU A 470 -0.43 13.00 -12.15
C LEU A 470 -0.79 13.35 -10.70
N GLN A 471 -0.05 14.26 -10.08
CA GLN A 471 -0.43 14.83 -8.79
C GLN A 471 -0.78 16.29 -8.97
N VAL A 472 -1.80 16.76 -8.25
CA VAL A 472 -2.21 18.16 -8.21
C VAL A 472 -2.38 18.60 -6.77
N TYR A 473 -1.85 19.77 -6.43
CA TYR A 473 -2.09 20.37 -5.11
C TYR A 473 -3.41 21.13 -5.13
N LEU A 474 -4.33 20.75 -4.24
CA LEU A 474 -5.64 21.38 -4.09
C LEU A 474 -5.77 21.94 -2.67
N TYR A 475 -6.43 23.09 -2.55
CA TYR A 475 -6.86 23.65 -1.27
C TYR A 475 -8.23 23.12 -0.89
N THR A 476 -8.53 23.11 0.41
CA THR A 476 -9.85 22.69 0.91
C THR A 476 -10.96 23.48 0.23
N GLY A 477 -11.90 22.78 -0.40
CA GLY A 477 -13.02 23.36 -1.11
C GLY A 477 -12.79 23.60 -2.60
N ASP A 478 -11.56 23.50 -3.11
CA ASP A 478 -11.27 23.70 -4.53
C ASP A 478 -12.12 22.79 -5.44
N ILE A 479 -12.48 23.32 -6.62
CA ILE A 479 -13.10 22.54 -7.69
C ILE A 479 -12.00 22.19 -8.69
N PHE A 480 -11.68 20.90 -8.78
CA PHE A 480 -10.68 20.39 -9.69
C PHE A 480 -11.35 19.75 -10.90
N LYS A 481 -10.89 20.09 -12.10
CA LYS A 481 -11.33 19.42 -13.32
C LYS A 481 -10.14 18.90 -14.12
N ALA A 482 -10.32 17.74 -14.71
CA ALA A 482 -9.37 17.12 -15.62
C ALA A 482 -10.08 16.71 -16.91
N TYR A 483 -9.47 17.02 -18.05
CA TYR A 483 -9.97 16.66 -19.37
C TYR A 483 -9.25 15.40 -19.84
N LEU A 484 -9.88 14.26 -19.60
CA LEU A 484 -9.27 12.94 -19.63
C LEU A 484 -9.62 12.18 -20.91
N GLY A 485 -8.67 11.41 -21.42
CA GLY A 485 -8.84 10.54 -22.58
C GLY A 485 -8.46 9.08 -22.26
N SER A 486 -8.16 8.31 -23.29
CA SER A 486 -7.52 6.99 -23.16
C SER A 486 -6.81 6.62 -24.47
N ASN A 487 -6.27 5.40 -24.55
CA ASN A 487 -5.77 4.80 -25.79
C ASN A 487 -6.86 4.23 -26.71
N GLY A 488 -8.13 4.57 -26.49
CA GLY A 488 -9.24 4.22 -27.40
C GLY A 488 -10.36 3.38 -26.77
N ASN A 489 -10.23 2.98 -25.51
CA ASN A 489 -11.24 2.22 -24.78
C ASN A 489 -11.84 3.04 -23.63
N ALA A 490 -13.00 2.63 -23.10
CA ALA A 490 -13.50 3.17 -21.84
C ALA A 490 -12.45 2.94 -20.73
N ALA A 491 -12.36 3.87 -19.78
CA ALA A 491 -11.31 3.89 -18.78
C ALA A 491 -11.84 4.36 -17.43
N LEU A 492 -11.35 3.77 -16.34
CA LEU A 492 -11.66 4.17 -14.97
C LEU A 492 -10.48 4.97 -14.42
N TYR A 493 -10.77 6.18 -13.96
CA TYR A 493 -9.83 7.07 -13.32
C TYR A 493 -10.10 7.16 -11.83
N LYS A 494 -9.04 7.17 -11.03
CA LYS A 494 -9.09 7.38 -9.57
C LYS A 494 -8.32 8.64 -9.20
N LEU A 495 -8.93 9.47 -8.36
CA LEU A 495 -8.30 10.60 -7.70
C LEU A 495 -8.23 10.31 -6.20
N LEU A 496 -7.05 10.03 -5.69
CA LEU A 496 -6.79 9.73 -4.27
C LEU A 496 -6.43 11.02 -3.54
N ALA A 497 -7.17 11.30 -2.47
CA ALA A 497 -6.94 12.38 -1.54
C ALA A 497 -5.77 12.08 -0.58
N PRO A 498 -5.17 13.10 0.06
CA PRO A 498 -4.16 12.92 1.09
C PRO A 498 -4.54 11.95 2.23
N SER A 499 -5.82 11.89 2.61
CA SER A 499 -6.39 11.01 3.63
C SER A 499 -6.41 9.54 3.24
N GLY A 500 -6.29 9.24 1.94
CA GLY A 500 -6.51 7.90 1.37
C GLY A 500 -7.91 7.70 0.77
N ASP A 501 -8.80 8.68 0.85
CA ASP A 501 -10.11 8.61 0.19
C ASP A 501 -9.99 8.72 -1.34
N ALA A 502 -10.75 7.93 -2.09
CA ALA A 502 -10.67 7.92 -3.56
C ALA A 502 -12.00 8.32 -4.22
N ALA A 503 -11.94 9.28 -5.14
CA ALA A 503 -13.03 9.60 -6.06
C ALA A 503 -12.80 8.92 -7.41
N GLU A 504 -13.88 8.46 -8.04
CA GLU A 504 -13.83 7.73 -9.31
C GLU A 504 -14.49 8.50 -10.45
N PHE A 505 -13.91 8.40 -11.65
CA PHE A 505 -14.51 8.90 -12.88
C PHE A 505 -14.43 7.86 -13.99
N GLN A 506 -15.58 7.53 -14.58
CA GLN A 506 -15.68 6.61 -15.71
C GLN A 506 -15.64 7.39 -17.04
N TYR A 507 -14.50 7.34 -17.72
CA TYR A 507 -14.37 7.79 -19.10
C TYR A 507 -15.07 6.80 -20.03
N THR A 508 -16.00 7.28 -20.84
CA THR A 508 -16.86 6.43 -21.67
C THR A 508 -16.30 6.11 -23.06
N ALA A 509 -15.25 6.83 -23.47
CA ALA A 509 -14.71 6.83 -24.83
C ALA A 509 -15.70 7.29 -25.92
N ALA A 510 -16.79 7.94 -25.55
CA ALA A 510 -17.72 8.56 -26.49
C ALA A 510 -17.07 9.73 -27.24
N ASN A 511 -16.10 10.39 -26.61
CA ASN A 511 -15.30 11.48 -27.18
C ASN A 511 -13.82 11.22 -26.88
N LYS A 512 -12.91 11.92 -27.57
CA LYS A 512 -11.46 11.75 -27.32
C LYS A 512 -10.98 12.39 -26.02
N ALA A 513 -11.77 13.30 -25.46
CA ALA A 513 -11.61 13.85 -24.11
C ALA A 513 -12.98 14.02 -23.44
N GLU A 514 -13.06 13.74 -22.14
CA GLU A 514 -14.25 13.96 -21.31
C GLU A 514 -13.85 14.72 -20.04
N GLU A 515 -14.73 15.60 -19.55
CA GLU A 515 -14.50 16.40 -18.35
C GLU A 515 -14.82 15.57 -17.10
N ALA A 516 -13.80 15.30 -16.30
CA ALA A 516 -13.95 14.81 -14.93
C ALA A 516 -13.93 16.00 -13.97
N THR A 517 -14.92 16.09 -13.08
CA THR A 517 -14.97 17.11 -12.02
C THR A 517 -14.87 16.44 -10.66
N PHE A 518 -13.97 16.93 -9.83
CA PHE A 518 -13.72 16.49 -8.47
C PHE A 518 -13.74 17.70 -7.52
N TYR A 519 -13.98 17.44 -6.25
CA TYR A 519 -14.06 18.48 -5.23
C TYR A 519 -13.12 18.14 -4.08
N ALA A 520 -12.25 19.07 -3.71
CA ALA A 520 -11.29 18.85 -2.63
C ALA A 520 -11.98 18.97 -1.27
N ALA A 521 -12.04 17.86 -0.51
CA ALA A 521 -12.57 17.86 0.85
C ALA A 521 -11.53 18.38 1.88
N GLU A 522 -10.25 18.30 1.52
CA GLU A 522 -9.10 18.68 2.35
C GLU A 522 -7.97 19.25 1.46
N GLU A 523 -7.05 19.98 2.07
CA GLU A 523 -5.88 20.55 1.40
C GLU A 523 -4.76 19.51 1.29
N GLY A 524 -4.15 19.40 0.10
CA GLY A 524 -2.93 18.63 -0.09
C GLY A 524 -2.72 18.13 -1.52
N TRP A 525 -1.83 17.16 -1.67
CA TRP A 525 -1.53 16.51 -2.95
C TRP A 525 -2.53 15.41 -3.25
N TYR A 526 -3.33 15.60 -4.29
CA TYR A 526 -4.22 14.57 -4.83
C TYR A 526 -3.52 13.83 -5.96
N THR A 527 -3.65 12.51 -5.98
CA THR A 527 -3.00 11.63 -6.97
C THR A 527 -4.03 11.07 -7.95
N LEU A 528 -3.87 11.38 -9.24
CA LEU A 528 -4.73 10.96 -10.34
C LEU A 528 -4.04 9.90 -11.20
N TRP A 529 -4.66 8.73 -11.36
CA TRP A 529 -4.18 7.68 -12.27
C TRP A 529 -5.35 6.93 -12.93
N CYS A 530 -5.02 6.15 -13.95
CA CYS A 530 -5.98 5.27 -14.63
C CYS A 530 -5.77 3.83 -14.17
N THR A 531 -6.84 3.13 -13.80
CA THR A 531 -6.76 1.80 -13.16
C THR A 531 -6.85 0.63 -14.13
N ASN A 532 -7.34 0.84 -15.34
CA ASN A 532 -7.56 -0.22 -16.31
C ASN A 532 -7.13 0.15 -17.75
N GLU A 533 -6.60 1.35 -17.95
CA GLU A 533 -6.11 1.85 -19.24
C GLU A 533 -4.86 2.75 -19.01
N LYS A 534 -4.48 3.55 -20.02
CA LYS A 534 -3.38 4.50 -19.97
C LYS A 534 -3.88 5.85 -19.47
N LEU A 535 -3.12 6.47 -18.57
CA LEU A 535 -3.34 7.85 -18.15
C LEU A 535 -3.15 8.80 -19.35
N VAL A 536 -4.23 9.47 -19.74
CA VAL A 536 -4.26 10.45 -20.83
C VAL A 536 -4.96 11.72 -20.34
N CYS A 537 -4.28 12.86 -20.38
CA CYS A 537 -4.82 14.13 -19.88
C CYS A 537 -4.45 15.31 -20.80
N GLY A 538 -5.46 16.05 -21.27
CA GLY A 538 -5.29 17.22 -22.14
C GLY A 538 -5.22 18.56 -21.41
N ARG A 539 -5.90 18.69 -20.27
CA ARG A 539 -5.95 19.94 -19.49
C ARG A 539 -6.35 19.65 -18.05
N LEU A 540 -5.76 20.40 -17.12
CA LEU A 540 -6.17 20.46 -15.73
C LEU A 540 -6.63 21.88 -15.39
N THR A 541 -7.69 22.01 -14.58
CA THR A 541 -8.08 23.29 -14.00
C THR A 541 -8.33 23.17 -12.50
N ARG A 542 -7.89 24.18 -11.75
CA ARG A 542 -8.17 24.34 -10.31
C ARG A 542 -8.87 25.68 -10.11
N GLU A 543 -10.12 25.64 -9.69
CA GLU A 543 -10.89 26.81 -9.31
C GLU A 543 -10.87 26.96 -7.79
N HIS A 544 -10.31 28.08 -7.32
CA HIS A 544 -10.25 28.41 -5.90
C HIS A 544 -11.63 28.79 -5.40
N VAL A 545 -12.10 28.11 -4.35
CA VAL A 545 -13.34 28.49 -3.67
C VAL A 545 -12.98 29.40 -2.50
N PRO A 546 -13.53 30.63 -2.44
CA PRO A 546 -13.21 31.55 -1.36
C PRO A 546 -13.69 30.98 -0.02
N THR A 547 -12.86 31.11 1.00
CA THR A 547 -13.27 30.87 2.38
C THR A 547 -14.13 32.03 2.86
N VAL A 548 -15.29 31.72 3.41
CA VAL A 548 -16.23 32.69 3.99
C VAL A 548 -16.45 32.39 5.46
N THR A 549 -16.62 33.43 6.26
CA THR A 549 -16.93 33.31 7.68
C THR A 549 -18.44 33.24 7.85
N VAL A 550 -18.91 32.18 8.48
CA VAL A 550 -20.28 32.06 8.98
C VAL A 550 -20.26 32.27 10.48
N SER A 551 -20.98 33.28 10.96
CA SER A 551 -21.04 33.59 12.39
C SER A 551 -22.46 33.94 12.82
N GLY A 552 -22.76 33.77 14.10
CA GLY A 552 -24.08 34.11 14.62
C GLY A 552 -24.25 33.73 16.08
N SER A 553 -25.43 34.05 16.61
CA SER A 553 -25.82 33.63 17.94
C SER A 553 -26.38 32.21 17.91
N VAL A 554 -26.16 31.47 19.00
CA VAL A 554 -26.74 30.14 19.22
C VAL A 554 -27.79 30.26 20.31
N THR A 555 -29.05 30.05 19.94
CA THR A 555 -30.17 29.95 20.88
C THR A 555 -30.37 28.49 21.23
N ALA A 556 -30.02 28.09 22.46
CA ALA A 556 -30.14 26.71 22.92
C ALA A 556 -30.95 26.60 24.22
N PRO A 557 -31.61 25.45 24.49
CA PRO A 557 -32.24 25.18 25.77
C PRO A 557 -31.22 25.19 26.91
N ALA A 558 -31.62 25.66 28.10
CA ALA A 558 -30.74 25.72 29.27
C ALA A 558 -30.19 24.34 29.72
N SER A 559 -30.79 23.24 29.23
CA SER A 559 -30.40 21.86 29.52
C SER A 559 -29.33 21.29 28.59
N ILE A 560 -28.86 22.03 27.57
CA ILE A 560 -27.81 21.53 26.67
C ILE A 560 -26.47 21.35 27.42
N PRO A 561 -25.71 20.26 27.18
CA PRO A 561 -24.41 20.05 27.83
C PRO A 561 -23.41 21.17 27.52
N SER A 562 -22.51 21.50 28.47
CA SER A 562 -21.42 22.46 28.21
C SER A 562 -20.37 21.87 27.27
N GLY A 563 -19.82 22.68 26.35
CA GLY A 563 -18.72 22.26 25.46
C GLY A 563 -19.16 21.58 24.16
N TYR A 564 -20.46 21.58 23.85
CA TYR A 564 -20.96 21.10 22.55
C TYR A 564 -20.45 21.94 21.38
N LYS A 565 -20.43 21.33 20.20
CA LYS A 565 -19.96 21.96 18.95
C LYS A 565 -21.05 21.92 17.89
N LEU A 566 -21.06 22.93 17.02
CA LEU A 566 -21.78 22.88 15.75
C LEU A 566 -20.91 22.15 14.72
N VAL A 567 -21.53 21.28 13.93
CA VAL A 567 -20.86 20.50 12.89
C VAL A 567 -21.45 20.90 11.54
N PHE A 568 -20.61 21.39 10.64
CA PHE A 568 -20.98 21.80 9.29
C PHE A 568 -20.47 20.74 8.31
N THR A 569 -21.39 20.00 7.71
CA THR A 569 -21.07 18.97 6.72
C THR A 569 -21.36 19.50 5.33
N ASN A 570 -20.33 19.66 4.51
CA ASN A 570 -20.47 20.09 3.13
C ASN A 570 -21.28 19.04 2.35
N THR A 571 -22.38 19.44 1.73
CA THR A 571 -23.29 18.51 1.05
C THR A 571 -22.67 17.89 -0.21
N THR A 572 -21.70 18.57 -0.82
CA THR A 572 -21.01 18.15 -2.04
C THR A 572 -19.75 17.36 -1.73
N THR A 573 -18.83 17.91 -0.92
CA THR A 573 -17.53 17.28 -0.64
C THR A 573 -17.58 16.27 0.50
N LYS A 574 -18.65 16.27 1.29
CA LYS A 574 -18.80 15.50 2.55
C LYS A 574 -17.80 15.89 3.65
N GLY A 575 -16.93 16.86 3.40
CA GLY A 575 -16.01 17.40 4.40
C GLY A 575 -16.76 17.99 5.60
N VAL A 576 -16.20 17.80 6.79
CA VAL A 576 -16.79 18.21 8.06
C VAL A 576 -15.94 19.30 8.70
N THR A 577 -16.58 20.35 9.18
CA THR A 577 -15.93 21.43 9.93
C THR A 577 -16.68 21.64 11.24
N GLU A 578 -15.97 21.60 12.37
CA GLU A 578 -16.54 21.82 13.70
C GLU A 578 -16.34 23.27 14.13
N ALA A 579 -17.32 23.82 14.85
CA ALA A 579 -17.27 25.16 15.42
C ALA A 579 -17.60 25.12 16.91
N ASP A 580 -16.75 25.75 17.72
CA ASP A 580 -17.00 25.95 19.14
C ASP A 580 -18.13 26.97 19.36
N VAL A 581 -18.96 26.70 20.37
CA VAL A 581 -19.99 27.64 20.83
C VAL A 581 -19.54 28.29 22.13
N ASN A 582 -19.06 29.53 22.04
CA ASN A 582 -18.51 30.29 23.15
C ASN A 582 -19.43 31.46 23.50
N GLY A 583 -19.86 31.55 24.76
CA GLY A 583 -20.71 32.65 25.24
C GLY A 583 -22.06 32.77 24.50
N GLY A 584 -22.58 31.68 23.93
CA GLY A 584 -23.81 31.69 23.12
C GLY A 584 -23.63 32.19 21.68
N SER A 585 -22.40 32.20 21.17
CA SER A 585 -22.07 32.59 19.80
C SER A 585 -21.11 31.61 19.15
N TYR A 586 -21.10 31.55 17.83
CA TYR A 586 -20.17 30.74 17.06
C TYR A 586 -19.60 31.54 15.89
N SER A 587 -18.44 31.11 15.41
CA SER A 587 -17.83 31.59 14.17
C SER A 587 -17.07 30.44 13.52
N VAL A 588 -17.26 30.23 12.22
CA VAL A 588 -16.63 29.14 11.47
C VAL A 588 -16.26 29.60 10.06
N SER A 589 -15.12 29.13 9.57
CA SER A 589 -14.66 29.38 8.21
C SER A 589 -15.05 28.21 7.30
N LEU A 590 -15.88 28.46 6.28
CA LEU A 590 -16.41 27.45 5.36
C LEU A 590 -16.14 27.85 3.91
N ALA A 591 -16.25 26.93 2.96
CA ALA A 591 -16.03 27.20 1.54
C ALA A 591 -17.31 27.81 0.89
N GLY A 592 -17.21 29.04 0.40
CA GLY A 592 -18.32 29.92 0.00
C GLY A 592 -18.97 29.62 -1.36
N LYS A 593 -18.99 28.36 -1.81
CA LYS A 593 -19.77 27.95 -3.01
C LYS A 593 -20.59 26.70 -2.77
N TYR A 594 -20.65 26.24 -1.52
CA TYR A 594 -21.27 24.98 -1.17
C TYR A 594 -22.46 25.18 -0.23
N SER A 595 -23.29 24.14 -0.16
CA SER A 595 -24.27 24.00 0.89
C SER A 595 -23.74 23.10 2.00
N TYR A 596 -24.22 23.35 3.20
CA TYR A 596 -23.82 22.67 4.42
C TYR A 596 -25.06 22.23 5.19
N ASP A 597 -25.07 20.96 5.61
CA ASP A 597 -25.95 20.50 6.67
C ASP A 597 -25.29 20.85 8.02
N VAL A 598 -26.08 21.38 8.96
CA VAL A 598 -25.61 21.79 10.29
C VAL A 598 -26.19 20.84 11.32
N SER A 599 -25.33 20.22 12.12
CA SER A 599 -25.68 19.30 13.19
C SER A 599 -24.89 19.62 14.48
N LEU A 600 -25.01 18.77 15.48
CA LEU A 600 -24.38 18.94 16.79
C LEU A 600 -23.45 17.77 17.09
N LYS A 601 -22.35 18.08 17.78
CA LYS A 601 -21.46 17.11 18.42
C LYS A 601 -21.44 17.38 19.92
N ASP A 602 -21.33 16.31 20.69
CA ASP A 602 -21.30 16.33 22.17
C ASP A 602 -22.56 16.94 22.84
N ALA A 603 -23.67 17.06 22.10
CA ALA A 603 -24.99 17.46 22.60
C ALA A 603 -26.07 16.45 22.22
N ASN A 604 -25.89 15.19 22.66
CA ASN A 604 -26.88 14.15 22.40
C ASN A 604 -28.24 14.51 23.04
N GLY A 605 -29.33 14.35 22.29
CA GLY A 605 -30.69 14.74 22.67
C GLY A 605 -31.11 16.13 22.22
N PHE A 606 -30.30 16.77 21.36
CA PHE A 606 -30.62 18.04 20.75
C PHE A 606 -30.34 17.97 19.25
N VAL A 607 -31.06 18.77 18.47
CA VAL A 607 -30.84 18.93 17.03
C VAL A 607 -30.83 20.40 16.67
N VAL A 608 -30.15 20.74 15.58
CA VAL A 608 -30.33 22.05 14.95
C VAL A 608 -31.71 22.10 14.33
N SER A 609 -32.48 23.17 14.58
CA SER A 609 -33.83 23.30 14.05
C SER A 609 -33.85 23.21 12.52
N ALA A 610 -34.92 22.68 11.95
CA ALA A 610 -35.08 22.55 10.49
C ALA A 610 -35.01 23.91 9.75
N SER A 611 -35.20 25.03 10.46
CA SER A 611 -35.11 26.37 9.88
C SER A 611 -33.67 26.86 9.64
N CYS A 612 -32.69 26.23 10.30
CA CYS A 612 -31.28 26.62 10.26
C CYS A 612 -30.30 25.45 10.16
N ASN A 613 -30.79 24.21 10.02
CA ASN A 613 -29.96 23.02 9.83
C ASN A 613 -29.39 22.89 8.41
N LYS A 614 -29.68 23.84 7.52
CA LYS A 614 -29.13 23.94 6.17
C LYS A 614 -28.69 25.36 5.90
N ILE A 615 -27.48 25.50 5.36
CA ILE A 615 -26.90 26.76 4.96
C ILE A 615 -26.38 26.63 3.54
N ALA A 616 -26.80 27.51 2.64
CA ALA A 616 -26.20 27.64 1.31
C ALA A 616 -25.32 28.90 1.33
N LEU A 617 -24.06 28.75 0.92
CA LEU A 617 -23.08 29.83 0.94
C LEU A 617 -22.73 30.29 -0.48
N ASP A 618 -22.60 31.61 -0.60
CA ASP A 618 -21.99 32.30 -1.74
C ASP A 618 -20.64 32.90 -1.30
N ALA A 619 -19.97 33.64 -2.19
CA ALA A 619 -18.60 34.15 -2.01
C ALA A 619 -18.45 35.30 -0.99
N SER A 620 -19.34 35.41 0.00
CA SER A 620 -19.33 36.45 1.03
C SER A 620 -19.67 35.89 2.41
N ASP A 621 -19.10 36.49 3.45
CA ASP A 621 -19.43 36.20 4.85
C ASP A 621 -20.93 36.27 5.11
N MET A 622 -21.41 35.40 6.00
CA MET A 622 -22.83 35.26 6.33
C MET A 622 -23.05 35.34 7.84
N ALA A 623 -23.98 36.20 8.26
CA ALA A 623 -24.54 36.13 9.60
C ALA A 623 -25.70 35.13 9.61
N LYS A 624 -25.62 34.07 10.43
CA LYS A 624 -26.67 33.07 10.56
C LYS A 624 -26.84 32.68 12.01
N ASP A 625 -27.98 33.06 12.60
CA ASP A 625 -28.34 32.55 13.93
C ASP A 625 -28.77 31.10 13.84
N ILE A 626 -28.34 30.30 14.82
CA ILE A 626 -28.64 28.87 14.94
C ILE A 626 -29.53 28.66 16.16
N SER A 627 -30.69 28.05 15.96
CA SER A 627 -31.55 27.59 17.03
C SER A 627 -31.42 26.08 17.21
N ILE A 628 -31.25 25.66 18.46
CA ILE A 628 -31.17 24.27 18.86
C ILE A 628 -32.48 23.89 19.55
N GLU A 629 -33.01 22.75 19.17
CA GLU A 629 -34.24 22.18 19.71
C GLU A 629 -33.89 20.92 20.52
N ALA A 630 -34.55 20.74 21.65
CA ALA A 630 -34.48 19.49 22.39
C ALA A 630 -35.28 18.43 21.64
N VAL A 631 -34.66 17.29 21.39
CA VAL A 631 -35.33 16.11 20.85
C VAL A 631 -35.79 15.26 22.03
N SER A 632 -37.06 14.84 21.99
CA SER A 632 -37.54 13.85 22.94
C SER A 632 -36.89 12.51 22.64
N LEU A 633 -35.78 12.20 23.31
CA LEU A 633 -35.13 10.91 23.17
C LEU A 633 -35.84 9.84 23.97
N VAL A 634 -35.87 8.64 23.40
CA VAL A 634 -36.30 7.42 24.07
C VAL A 634 -35.24 6.36 23.89
N THR A 635 -35.05 5.54 24.91
CA THR A 635 -34.10 4.44 24.90
C THR A 635 -34.83 3.15 24.56
N ILE A 636 -34.39 2.50 23.48
CA ILE A 636 -34.78 1.13 23.16
C ILE A 636 -33.65 0.23 23.65
N SER A 637 -33.93 -0.58 24.66
CA SER A 637 -33.00 -1.61 25.13
C SER A 637 -33.40 -2.97 24.57
N GLY A 638 -32.48 -3.90 24.46
CA GLY A 638 -32.84 -5.25 24.02
C GLY A 638 -31.66 -6.15 23.82
N ASN A 639 -31.89 -7.27 23.14
CA ASN A 639 -30.83 -8.14 22.67
C ASN A 639 -30.91 -8.30 21.16
N VAL A 640 -29.76 -8.47 20.54
CA VAL A 640 -29.66 -9.03 19.20
C VAL A 640 -29.81 -10.55 19.33
N THR A 641 -30.82 -11.11 18.67
CA THR A 641 -31.20 -12.52 18.83
C THR A 641 -31.24 -13.24 17.49
N GLY A 642 -30.99 -14.56 17.50
CA GLY A 642 -31.01 -15.39 16.30
C GLY A 642 -29.72 -15.34 15.47
N ILE A 643 -28.67 -14.74 16.03
CA ILE A 643 -27.29 -14.78 15.54
C ILE A 643 -26.40 -15.50 16.55
N ASP A 644 -25.37 -16.19 16.05
CA ASP A 644 -24.38 -16.87 16.87
C ASP A 644 -23.46 -15.82 17.58
N ALA A 645 -23.15 -16.03 18.86
CA ALA A 645 -22.47 -15.02 19.70
C ALA A 645 -21.08 -14.63 19.18
N ASP A 646 -20.36 -15.56 18.54
CA ASP A 646 -19.05 -15.31 17.94
C ASP A 646 -19.12 -14.44 16.67
N LYS A 647 -20.31 -14.28 16.07
CA LYS A 647 -20.53 -13.44 14.87
C LYS A 647 -20.94 -12.02 15.20
N LEU A 648 -21.34 -11.73 16.44
CA LEU A 648 -21.75 -10.39 16.87
C LEU A 648 -20.66 -9.33 16.64
N GLY A 649 -19.39 -9.68 16.85
CA GLY A 649 -18.26 -8.77 16.65
C GLY A 649 -18.04 -8.33 15.19
N ASN A 650 -18.54 -9.11 14.22
CA ASN A 650 -18.45 -8.79 12.80
C ASN A 650 -19.66 -7.96 12.31
N MET A 651 -20.70 -7.83 13.14
CA MET A 651 -21.96 -7.24 12.75
C MET A 651 -21.92 -5.72 12.84
N LYS A 652 -22.33 -5.06 11.76
CA LYS A 652 -22.54 -3.61 11.74
C LYS A 652 -24.01 -3.30 11.46
N LEU A 653 -24.68 -2.71 12.44
CA LEU A 653 -26.06 -2.26 12.32
C LEU A 653 -26.12 -0.78 11.94
N THR A 654 -26.99 -0.44 10.99
CA THR A 654 -27.26 0.94 10.59
C THR A 654 -28.75 1.25 10.73
N PHE A 655 -29.06 2.44 11.23
CA PHE A 655 -30.43 2.92 11.44
C PHE A 655 -30.62 4.22 10.65
N LYS A 656 -31.56 4.25 9.71
CA LYS A 656 -31.80 5.42 8.83
C LYS A 656 -33.22 5.94 8.95
N SER A 657 -33.38 7.26 9.01
CA SER A 657 -34.66 7.96 8.90
C SER A 657 -34.47 9.27 8.12
N ASP A 658 -35.56 9.92 7.73
CA ASP A 658 -35.52 11.25 7.10
C ASP A 658 -35.22 12.39 8.10
N ASN A 659 -35.22 12.10 9.41
CA ASN A 659 -34.92 13.07 10.45
C ASN A 659 -33.41 13.27 10.66
N VAL A 660 -33.06 14.45 11.19
CA VAL A 660 -31.68 14.90 11.39
C VAL A 660 -30.98 14.17 12.55
N PHE A 661 -31.75 13.65 13.51
CA PHE A 661 -31.19 12.93 14.66
C PHE A 661 -30.57 11.59 14.25
N VAL A 662 -29.30 11.38 14.58
CA VAL A 662 -28.56 10.14 14.34
C VAL A 662 -28.66 9.23 15.57
N PRO A 663 -29.20 8.01 15.46
CA PRO A 663 -29.29 7.08 16.58
C PRO A 663 -27.94 6.71 17.18
N GLU A 664 -27.88 6.62 18.51
CA GLU A 664 -26.70 6.14 19.24
C GLU A 664 -26.94 4.68 19.62
N LEU A 665 -26.18 3.76 19.01
CA LEU A 665 -26.18 2.33 19.34
C LEU A 665 -24.98 2.01 20.23
N ASN A 666 -25.23 1.40 21.38
CA ASN A 666 -24.22 0.69 22.17
C ASN A 666 -24.62 -0.78 22.25
N ILE A 667 -23.77 -1.68 21.75
CA ILE A 667 -23.94 -3.13 21.83
C ILE A 667 -22.76 -3.73 22.58
N ASP A 668 -23.02 -4.63 23.51
CA ASP A 668 -21.98 -5.37 24.22
C ASP A 668 -21.70 -6.73 23.57
N SER A 669 -20.67 -7.43 24.07
CA SER A 669 -20.25 -8.74 23.56
C SER A 669 -21.29 -9.86 23.74
N THR A 670 -22.33 -9.63 24.53
CA THR A 670 -23.43 -10.60 24.73
C THR A 670 -24.59 -10.36 23.77
N GLY A 671 -24.52 -9.30 22.97
CA GLY A 671 -25.57 -8.87 22.06
C GLY A 671 -26.63 -8.01 22.75
N ALA A 672 -26.48 -7.72 24.05
CA ALA A 672 -27.34 -6.75 24.71
C ALA A 672 -27.01 -5.35 24.17
N TYR A 673 -28.04 -4.59 23.85
CA TYR A 673 -27.88 -3.28 23.25
C TYR A 673 -28.76 -2.22 23.91
N THR A 674 -28.29 -0.98 23.82
CA THR A 674 -29.08 0.22 24.05
C THR A 674 -29.02 1.08 22.80
N LEU A 675 -30.17 1.49 22.31
CA LEU A 675 -30.33 2.34 21.14
C LEU A 675 -31.13 3.57 21.54
N LYS A 676 -30.51 4.74 21.52
CA LYS A 676 -31.23 6.01 21.71
C LYS A 676 -31.76 6.51 20.38
N VAL A 677 -33.06 6.77 20.32
CA VAL A 677 -33.77 7.25 19.13
C VAL A 677 -34.65 8.44 19.45
N GLU A 678 -35.05 9.19 18.42
CA GLU A 678 -36.10 10.20 18.54
C GLU A 678 -37.47 9.55 18.76
N GLY A 679 -38.20 10.01 19.77
CA GLY A 679 -39.52 9.53 20.13
C GLY A 679 -40.55 9.76 19.01
N GLY A 680 -41.19 8.68 18.56
CA GLY A 680 -42.21 8.71 17.50
C GLY A 680 -41.68 8.56 16.08
N VAL A 681 -40.36 8.44 15.90
CA VAL A 681 -39.72 8.30 14.57
C VAL A 681 -39.48 6.83 14.26
N THR A 682 -39.66 6.46 12.98
CA THR A 682 -39.37 5.11 12.48
C THR A 682 -38.08 5.11 11.69
N TYR A 683 -37.17 4.20 12.06
CA TYR A 683 -35.89 3.99 11.42
C TYR A 683 -35.89 2.68 10.64
N THR A 684 -35.40 2.69 9.40
CA THR A 684 -35.04 1.48 8.65
C THR A 684 -33.74 0.92 9.21
N VAL A 685 -33.69 -0.40 9.41
CA VAL A 685 -32.52 -1.11 9.95
C VAL A 685 -31.88 -1.94 8.85
N SER A 686 -30.55 -1.90 8.76
CA SER A 686 -29.77 -2.78 7.88
C SER A 686 -28.56 -3.34 8.63
N ALA A 687 -28.09 -4.52 8.21
CA ALA A 687 -26.96 -5.22 8.81
C ALA A 687 -25.90 -5.59 7.76
N GLU A 688 -24.62 -5.43 8.10
CA GLU A 688 -23.46 -5.84 7.31
C GLU A 688 -22.60 -6.81 8.14
N GLY A 689 -21.85 -7.70 7.48
CA GLY A 689 -20.88 -8.62 8.12
C GLY A 689 -21.46 -9.92 8.70
N VAL A 690 -22.75 -10.17 8.50
CA VAL A 690 -23.48 -11.34 9.04
C VAL A 690 -24.32 -12.06 7.98
N ASN A 691 -23.75 -12.29 6.79
CA ASN A 691 -24.47 -12.77 5.61
C ASN A 691 -25.10 -14.17 5.75
N ASP A 692 -24.72 -14.95 6.76
CA ASP A 692 -25.34 -16.25 7.09
C ASP A 692 -26.75 -16.09 7.68
N PHE A 693 -27.17 -14.86 7.99
CA PHE A 693 -28.42 -14.54 8.64
C PHE A 693 -29.23 -13.55 7.80
N THR A 694 -30.54 -13.62 7.95
CA THR A 694 -31.50 -12.65 7.42
C THR A 694 -31.90 -11.72 8.56
N LEU A 695 -31.83 -10.40 8.34
CA LEU A 695 -32.33 -9.42 9.31
C LEU A 695 -33.86 -9.36 9.22
N ASP A 696 -34.55 -9.80 10.27
CA ASP A 696 -36.01 -9.78 10.34
C ASP A 696 -36.53 -8.42 10.83
N THR A 697 -35.80 -7.81 11.77
CA THR A 697 -36.12 -6.47 12.27
C THR A 697 -35.62 -5.40 11.30
N THR A 698 -36.36 -5.19 10.22
CA THR A 698 -36.02 -4.21 9.16
C THR A 698 -36.44 -2.78 9.49
N SER A 699 -37.16 -2.56 10.59
CA SER A 699 -37.51 -1.24 11.10
C SER A 699 -37.64 -1.22 12.62
N ILE A 700 -37.38 -0.06 13.23
CA ILE A 700 -37.52 0.14 14.68
C ILE A 700 -38.01 1.56 15.01
N SER A 701 -38.85 1.68 16.04
CA SER A 701 -39.41 2.96 16.52
C SER A 701 -39.84 2.83 17.99
N ALA A 702 -39.93 3.94 18.72
CA ALA A 702 -40.50 3.98 20.06
C ALA A 702 -41.00 5.39 20.40
N THR A 703 -42.02 5.51 21.26
CA THR A 703 -42.54 6.80 21.77
C THR A 703 -42.25 7.02 23.26
N SER A 704 -41.75 5.99 23.95
CA SER A 704 -41.26 6.00 25.32
C SER A 704 -40.18 4.93 25.47
N ASP A 705 -39.38 4.99 26.54
CA ASP A 705 -38.41 3.94 26.84
C ASP A 705 -39.08 2.55 26.79
N THR A 706 -38.44 1.62 26.08
CA THR A 706 -39.04 0.31 25.81
C THR A 706 -37.96 -0.74 25.59
N THR A 707 -38.40 -2.00 25.59
CA THR A 707 -37.54 -3.14 25.25
C THR A 707 -37.99 -3.73 23.92
N LYS A 708 -37.08 -3.80 22.94
CA LYS A 708 -37.30 -4.49 21.65
C LYS A 708 -36.03 -5.25 21.29
N ASN A 709 -36.16 -6.45 20.75
CA ASN A 709 -35.00 -7.18 20.23
C ASN A 709 -34.76 -6.82 18.77
N ILE A 710 -33.52 -7.01 18.30
CA ILE A 710 -33.19 -7.02 16.88
C ILE A 710 -33.03 -8.48 16.49
N GLU A 711 -33.99 -8.97 15.71
CA GLU A 711 -34.12 -10.37 15.37
C GLU A 711 -33.49 -10.69 14.01
N PHE A 712 -32.75 -11.78 14.00
CA PHE A 712 -32.19 -12.41 12.82
C PHE A 712 -32.70 -13.85 12.71
N THR A 713 -32.80 -14.35 11.49
CA THR A 713 -33.05 -15.76 11.20
C THR A 713 -31.87 -16.34 10.44
N LYS A 714 -31.29 -17.44 10.95
CA LYS A 714 -30.23 -18.18 10.25
C LYS A 714 -30.74 -18.70 8.91
N LYS A 715 -30.02 -18.44 7.83
CA LYS A 715 -30.39 -18.92 6.49
C LYS A 715 -30.35 -20.45 6.46
N PRO A 716 -31.22 -21.10 5.67
CA PRO A 716 -31.20 -22.54 5.52
C PRO A 716 -29.88 -23.01 4.90
N VAL A 717 -29.45 -24.19 5.31
CA VAL A 717 -28.30 -24.90 4.74
C VAL A 717 -28.75 -26.23 4.14
N TYR A 718 -28.02 -26.71 3.15
CA TYR A 718 -28.32 -27.89 2.37
C TYR A 718 -27.09 -28.78 2.28
N PRO A 719 -27.26 -30.12 2.30
CA PRO A 719 -26.13 -31.04 2.32
C PRO A 719 -25.35 -30.99 1.00
N VAL A 720 -24.02 -31.02 1.10
CA VAL A 720 -23.11 -31.10 -0.06
C VAL A 720 -22.29 -32.39 0.03
N THR A 721 -22.41 -33.23 -1.00
CA THR A 721 -21.59 -34.46 -1.11
C THR A 721 -20.30 -34.15 -1.86
N VAL A 722 -19.15 -34.40 -1.25
CA VAL A 722 -17.84 -34.24 -1.88
C VAL A 722 -17.26 -35.60 -2.25
N LYS A 723 -16.84 -35.76 -3.51
CA LYS A 723 -16.16 -36.95 -4.01
C LYS A 723 -14.74 -36.58 -4.45
N VAL A 724 -13.73 -37.20 -3.86
CA VAL A 724 -12.34 -37.05 -4.33
C VAL A 724 -12.00 -38.21 -5.27
N GLN A 725 -11.49 -37.90 -6.45
CA GLN A 725 -11.11 -38.88 -7.46
C GLN A 725 -9.60 -38.87 -7.69
N GLY A 726 -9.01 -40.03 -7.92
CA GLY A 726 -7.56 -40.16 -8.21
C GLY A 726 -6.69 -40.36 -6.98
N VAL A 727 -7.26 -40.32 -5.77
CA VAL A 727 -6.56 -40.58 -4.50
C VAL A 727 -7.43 -41.43 -3.59
N ALA A 728 -6.82 -42.44 -2.97
CA ALA A 728 -7.49 -43.31 -2.01
C ALA A 728 -7.39 -42.81 -0.56
N ASP A 729 -6.27 -42.16 -0.18
CA ASP A 729 -6.06 -41.64 1.16
C ASP A 729 -6.35 -40.14 1.23
N THR A 730 -7.47 -39.80 1.86
CA THR A 730 -7.88 -38.41 2.16
C THR A 730 -7.79 -38.09 3.65
N THR A 731 -6.99 -38.84 4.40
CA THR A 731 -6.85 -38.66 5.85
C THR A 731 -6.30 -37.27 6.16
N GLY A 732 -7.02 -36.50 6.98
CA GLY A 732 -6.63 -35.13 7.34
C GLY A 732 -6.96 -34.07 6.28
N ALA A 733 -7.58 -34.47 5.15
CA ALA A 733 -8.00 -33.53 4.13
C ALA A 733 -9.19 -32.68 4.60
N ASN A 734 -9.18 -31.42 4.18
CA ASN A 734 -10.27 -30.48 4.37
C ASN A 734 -10.67 -29.88 3.03
N VAL A 735 -11.89 -29.36 2.96
CA VAL A 735 -12.42 -28.71 1.76
C VAL A 735 -12.94 -27.33 2.14
N THR A 736 -12.49 -26.32 1.39
CA THR A 736 -12.91 -24.93 1.51
C THR A 736 -13.83 -24.57 0.35
N PHE A 737 -15.00 -24.05 0.69
CA PHE A 737 -15.99 -23.50 -0.23
C PHE A 737 -16.01 -21.98 -0.10
N THR A 738 -15.63 -21.27 -1.15
CA THR A 738 -15.62 -19.79 -1.17
C THR A 738 -16.74 -19.28 -2.05
N ASN A 739 -17.65 -18.48 -1.49
CA ASN A 739 -18.78 -17.93 -2.24
C ASN A 739 -18.27 -16.91 -3.27
N ILE A 740 -18.55 -17.13 -4.55
CA ILE A 740 -18.03 -16.26 -5.61
C ILE A 740 -18.80 -14.94 -5.74
N ASN A 741 -19.99 -14.85 -5.14
CA ASN A 741 -20.86 -13.68 -5.19
C ASN A 741 -20.80 -12.85 -3.90
N GLU A 742 -20.06 -13.30 -2.89
CA GLU A 742 -19.93 -12.63 -1.60
C GLU A 742 -18.47 -12.65 -1.14
N ASP A 743 -17.78 -11.54 -1.38
CA ASP A 743 -16.36 -11.37 -1.01
C ASP A 743 -16.14 -11.61 0.50
N GLY A 744 -15.09 -12.38 0.82
CA GLY A 744 -14.70 -12.68 2.20
C GLY A 744 -15.48 -13.80 2.88
N TYR A 745 -16.43 -14.45 2.20
CA TYR A 745 -17.21 -15.55 2.77
C TYR A 745 -16.74 -16.92 2.28
N SER A 746 -16.15 -17.70 3.20
CA SER A 746 -15.70 -19.07 2.96
C SER A 746 -16.01 -20.01 4.11
N TYR A 747 -16.30 -21.28 3.80
CA TYR A 747 -16.52 -22.35 4.77
C TYR A 747 -15.50 -23.45 4.57
N THR A 748 -14.83 -23.88 5.65
CA THR A 748 -13.88 -25.00 5.60
C THR A 748 -14.40 -26.15 6.46
N PHE A 749 -14.45 -27.34 5.87
CA PHE A 749 -14.92 -28.55 6.54
C PHE A 749 -13.85 -29.64 6.48
N ASP A 750 -13.81 -30.50 7.50
CA ASP A 750 -13.18 -31.82 7.35
C ASP A 750 -13.97 -32.59 6.29
N ILE A 751 -13.29 -33.19 5.32
CA ILE A 751 -13.95 -33.86 4.19
C ILE A 751 -14.81 -35.06 4.62
N ASN A 752 -14.53 -35.62 5.80
CA ASN A 752 -15.27 -36.75 6.37
C ASN A 752 -16.44 -36.31 7.28
N SER A 753 -16.61 -35.00 7.50
CA SER A 753 -17.71 -34.46 8.27
C SER A 753 -18.97 -34.26 7.40
N SER A 754 -20.12 -34.01 8.04
CA SER A 754 -21.31 -33.56 7.31
C SER A 754 -21.09 -32.12 6.83
N ILE A 755 -21.16 -31.92 5.51
CA ILE A 755 -20.96 -30.63 4.87
C ILE A 755 -22.32 -30.07 4.49
N GLU A 756 -22.62 -28.87 4.96
CA GLU A 756 -23.85 -28.15 4.63
C GLU A 756 -23.50 -26.71 4.26
N LEU A 757 -24.05 -26.23 3.14
CA LEU A 757 -23.86 -24.88 2.64
C LEU A 757 -25.21 -24.21 2.44
N ARG A 758 -25.26 -22.89 2.59
CA ARG A 758 -26.42 -22.09 2.18
C ARG A 758 -26.52 -22.00 0.66
N ASP A 759 -27.62 -21.43 0.19
CA ASP A 759 -27.76 -21.11 -1.24
C ASP A 759 -26.65 -20.15 -1.70
N GLY A 760 -26.08 -20.48 -2.86
CA GLY A 760 -24.95 -19.77 -3.43
C GLY A 760 -24.19 -20.62 -4.45
N GLN A 761 -23.21 -19.99 -5.09
CA GLN A 761 -22.24 -20.65 -5.94
C GLN A 761 -20.87 -20.53 -5.29
N TYR A 762 -20.18 -21.67 -5.16
CA TYR A 762 -18.95 -21.76 -4.39
C TYR A 762 -17.84 -22.39 -5.20
N SER A 763 -16.73 -21.66 -5.31
CA SER A 763 -15.47 -22.26 -5.74
C SER A 763 -14.96 -23.23 -4.66
N VAL A 764 -14.34 -24.33 -5.09
CA VAL A 764 -13.98 -25.46 -4.21
C VAL A 764 -12.47 -25.65 -4.21
N LYS A 765 -11.84 -25.66 -3.03
CA LYS A 765 -10.41 -25.96 -2.85
C LYS A 765 -10.22 -27.06 -1.81
N ILE A 766 -9.41 -28.06 -2.11
CA ILE A 766 -8.99 -29.09 -1.15
C ILE A 766 -7.67 -28.70 -0.48
N GLY A 767 -7.58 -28.93 0.82
CA GLY A 767 -6.38 -28.73 1.65
C GLY A 767 -6.07 -29.98 2.47
N GLY A 768 -4.93 -30.00 3.16
CA GLY A 768 -4.57 -31.10 4.07
C GLY A 768 -4.16 -32.42 3.39
N ILE A 769 -4.05 -32.46 2.05
CA ILE A 769 -3.68 -33.66 1.28
C ILE A 769 -2.18 -33.71 0.90
N ALA A 770 -1.37 -32.87 1.55
CA ALA A 770 0.04 -32.68 1.19
C ALA A 770 0.90 -33.95 1.33
N SER A 771 0.45 -35.00 2.02
CA SER A 771 1.17 -36.27 2.16
C SER A 771 1.16 -37.14 0.90
N VAL A 772 0.32 -36.84 -0.08
CA VAL A 772 0.17 -37.59 -1.33
C VAL A 772 0.70 -36.73 -2.49
N PRO A 773 1.46 -37.28 -3.44
CA PRO A 773 2.04 -36.52 -4.56
C PRO A 773 0.98 -36.20 -5.62
N VAL A 774 0.04 -35.33 -5.27
CA VAL A 774 -1.07 -34.91 -6.11
C VAL A 774 -1.38 -33.43 -5.96
N VAL A 775 -1.95 -32.85 -7.01
CA VAL A 775 -2.56 -31.51 -6.99
C VAL A 775 -4.01 -31.58 -7.46
N GLN A 776 -4.83 -30.67 -6.95
CA GLN A 776 -6.21 -30.53 -7.41
C GLN A 776 -6.24 -30.19 -8.91
N GLY A 777 -7.01 -30.96 -9.67
CA GLY A 777 -7.31 -30.70 -11.08
C GLY A 777 -8.41 -29.66 -11.26
N ALA A 778 -8.91 -29.50 -12.48
CA ALA A 778 -10.03 -28.60 -12.74
C ALA A 778 -11.30 -29.08 -12.00
N THR A 779 -11.80 -28.26 -11.08
CA THR A 779 -12.97 -28.56 -10.25
C THR A 779 -14.07 -27.56 -10.56
N ALA A 780 -15.28 -28.06 -10.80
CA ALA A 780 -16.46 -27.21 -10.94
C ALA A 780 -16.85 -26.60 -9.59
N ASP A 781 -17.43 -25.40 -9.63
CA ASP A 781 -18.09 -24.80 -8.50
C ASP A 781 -19.27 -25.67 -8.06
N VAL A 782 -19.58 -25.63 -6.76
CA VAL A 782 -20.83 -26.19 -6.26
C VAL A 782 -21.89 -25.10 -6.24
N VAL A 783 -23.02 -25.35 -6.92
CA VAL A 783 -24.19 -24.49 -6.89
C VAL A 783 -25.23 -25.12 -5.97
N VAL A 784 -25.55 -24.42 -4.89
CA VAL A 784 -26.59 -24.81 -3.93
C VAL A 784 -27.79 -23.89 -4.13
N ASN A 785 -28.96 -24.49 -4.34
CA ASN A 785 -30.20 -23.76 -4.62
C ASN A 785 -31.42 -24.53 -4.11
N GLY A 786 -31.72 -24.41 -2.81
CA GLY A 786 -32.90 -24.97 -2.17
C GLY A 786 -32.86 -26.48 -1.94
N ALA A 787 -31.78 -27.16 -2.31
CA ALA A 787 -31.62 -28.61 -2.24
C ALA A 787 -30.14 -29.02 -2.13
N GLY A 788 -29.90 -30.26 -1.73
CA GLY A 788 -28.54 -30.80 -1.62
C GLY A 788 -27.80 -30.87 -2.97
N ALA A 789 -26.48 -30.69 -2.93
CA ALA A 789 -25.62 -30.65 -4.11
C ALA A 789 -24.48 -31.67 -4.03
N GLU A 790 -23.78 -31.89 -5.14
CA GLU A 790 -22.61 -32.77 -5.21
C GLU A 790 -21.49 -32.09 -5.99
N VAL A 791 -20.24 -32.31 -5.56
CA VAL A 791 -19.05 -31.90 -6.30
C VAL A 791 -18.02 -33.02 -6.32
N THR A 792 -17.37 -33.20 -7.48
CA THR A 792 -16.23 -34.11 -7.65
C THR A 792 -14.95 -33.29 -7.79
N ILE A 793 -13.95 -33.61 -6.96
CA ILE A 793 -12.63 -32.99 -6.94
C ILE A 793 -11.64 -33.99 -7.56
N PRO A 794 -11.23 -33.82 -8.82
CA PRO A 794 -10.19 -34.65 -9.42
C PRO A 794 -8.82 -34.28 -8.85
N MET A 795 -7.98 -35.28 -8.60
CA MET A 795 -6.58 -35.12 -8.18
C MET A 795 -5.65 -35.65 -9.27
N ASN A 796 -4.72 -34.83 -9.70
CA ASN A 796 -3.71 -35.15 -10.71
C ASN A 796 -2.40 -35.54 -10.02
N GLU A 797 -1.81 -36.67 -10.40
CA GLU A 797 -0.50 -37.10 -9.90
C GLU A 797 0.61 -36.12 -10.27
N VAL A 798 1.52 -35.91 -9.32
CA VAL A 798 2.70 -35.05 -9.47
C VAL A 798 3.94 -35.92 -9.49
N SER A 799 4.64 -35.88 -10.61
CA SER A 799 6.00 -36.41 -10.76
C SER A 799 7.03 -35.31 -11.02
N ALA A 800 6.58 -34.06 -11.24
CA ALA A 800 7.42 -32.89 -11.46
C ALA A 800 7.03 -31.76 -10.48
N TRP A 801 7.90 -31.51 -9.51
CA TRP A 801 7.80 -30.43 -8.56
C TRP A 801 8.53 -29.20 -9.10
N ASP A 802 7.84 -28.40 -9.90
CA ASP A 802 8.28 -27.05 -10.30
C ASP A 802 7.87 -26.06 -9.20
N PHE A 803 8.82 -25.71 -8.32
CA PHE A 803 8.51 -24.93 -7.12
C PHE A 803 8.05 -23.51 -7.45
N ALA A 804 8.51 -22.92 -8.55
CA ALA A 804 8.04 -21.61 -8.99
C ALA A 804 6.54 -21.61 -9.33
N LYS A 805 6.02 -22.72 -9.87
CA LYS A 805 4.59 -22.88 -10.16
C LYS A 805 3.80 -23.28 -8.91
N LEU A 806 4.30 -24.27 -8.17
CA LEU A 806 3.55 -24.91 -7.08
C LEU A 806 3.51 -24.07 -5.79
N ASN A 807 4.55 -23.28 -5.48
CA ASN A 807 4.63 -22.50 -4.24
C ASN A 807 3.57 -21.39 -4.14
N SER A 808 2.96 -20.99 -5.26
CA SER A 808 1.87 -20.02 -5.28
C SER A 808 0.59 -20.51 -4.60
N SER A 809 0.40 -21.83 -4.56
CA SER A 809 -0.87 -22.45 -4.18
C SER A 809 -0.73 -23.51 -3.07
N ASN A 810 0.51 -23.86 -2.70
CA ASN A 810 0.85 -24.93 -1.76
C ASN A 810 1.87 -24.47 -0.73
N GLU A 811 1.77 -25.02 0.47
CA GLU A 811 2.65 -24.75 1.60
C GLU A 811 3.14 -26.06 2.24
N ILE A 812 4.13 -25.96 3.14
CA ILE A 812 4.55 -27.12 3.94
C ILE A 812 3.49 -27.37 5.01
N THR A 813 2.92 -28.57 5.01
CA THR A 813 1.92 -28.99 6.00
C THR A 813 2.51 -30.04 6.94
N ALA A 814 2.41 -29.80 8.25
CA ALA A 814 2.80 -30.78 9.26
C ALA A 814 1.63 -31.74 9.54
N ILE A 815 1.80 -33.03 9.25
CA ILE A 815 0.82 -34.09 9.51
C ILE A 815 1.47 -35.10 10.46
N ASN A 816 0.90 -35.25 11.66
CA ASN A 816 1.43 -36.13 12.72
C ASN A 816 2.93 -35.91 13.04
N GLY A 817 3.38 -34.65 13.00
CA GLY A 817 4.78 -34.28 13.29
C GLY A 817 5.76 -34.46 12.12
N VAL A 818 5.27 -34.86 10.94
CA VAL A 818 6.06 -34.97 9.71
C VAL A 818 5.65 -33.85 8.75
N ASN A 819 6.63 -33.15 8.17
CA ASN A 819 6.38 -32.07 7.23
C ASN A 819 6.26 -32.62 5.81
N TYR A 820 5.21 -32.21 5.10
CA TYR A 820 4.96 -32.59 3.72
C TYR A 820 4.84 -31.39 2.79
N TYR A 821 5.23 -31.57 1.53
CA TYR A 821 5.00 -30.63 0.44
C TYR A 821 4.63 -31.42 -0.82
N VAL A 822 3.35 -31.44 -1.19
CA VAL A 822 2.84 -32.12 -2.40
C VAL A 822 3.42 -33.53 -2.58
N GLY A 823 3.32 -34.36 -1.54
CA GLY A 823 3.85 -35.72 -1.45
C GLY A 823 5.31 -35.83 -0.99
N LEU A 824 6.12 -34.79 -1.12
CA LEU A 824 7.50 -34.81 -0.61
C LEU A 824 7.49 -34.81 0.90
N THR A 825 8.29 -35.68 1.52
CA THR A 825 8.55 -35.61 2.97
C THR A 825 9.77 -34.74 3.22
N LEU A 826 9.68 -33.82 4.18
CA LEU A 826 10.68 -32.80 4.46
C LEU A 826 11.08 -32.80 5.93
N THR A 827 12.32 -32.42 6.23
CA THR A 827 12.73 -32.03 7.59
C THR A 827 12.37 -30.58 7.91
N SER A 828 12.40 -30.20 9.19
CA SER A 828 11.96 -28.87 9.66
C SER A 828 12.83 -27.68 9.22
N ASN A 829 14.05 -27.93 8.76
CA ASN A 829 15.01 -26.94 8.25
C ASN A 829 14.86 -26.65 6.74
N ILE A 830 13.76 -27.08 6.13
CA ILE A 830 13.37 -26.74 4.75
C ILE A 830 12.23 -25.74 4.79
N VAL A 831 12.35 -24.65 4.03
CA VAL A 831 11.33 -23.60 3.93
C VAL A 831 10.95 -23.33 2.49
N VAL A 832 9.70 -22.91 2.29
CA VAL A 832 9.17 -22.49 0.99
C VAL A 832 9.42 -20.99 0.80
N ASN A 833 10.02 -20.63 -0.33
CA ASN A 833 10.02 -19.25 -0.85
C ASN A 833 8.99 -19.14 -2.00
N LYS A 834 8.74 -17.96 -2.54
CA LYS A 834 7.92 -17.79 -3.75
C LYS A 834 8.38 -18.65 -4.95
N THR A 835 9.68 -18.93 -5.09
CA THR A 835 10.23 -19.58 -6.29
C THR A 835 10.94 -20.92 -6.02
N TYR A 836 11.38 -21.17 -4.78
CA TYR A 836 12.30 -22.26 -4.45
C TYR A 836 11.89 -23.00 -3.17
N LEU A 837 12.39 -24.23 -3.02
CA LEU A 837 12.60 -24.80 -1.69
C LEU A 837 14.02 -24.46 -1.23
N LEU A 838 14.12 -23.90 -0.02
CA LEU A 838 15.38 -23.54 0.61
C LEU A 838 15.68 -24.53 1.71
N ALA A 839 16.79 -25.25 1.59
CA ALA A 839 17.25 -26.20 2.58
C ALA A 839 18.51 -25.67 3.29
N ASN A 840 18.45 -25.50 4.60
CA ASN A 840 19.56 -24.95 5.38
C ASN A 840 20.28 -26.06 6.16
N GLY A 841 21.54 -26.34 5.78
CA GLY A 841 22.34 -27.44 6.33
C GLY A 841 23.19 -27.06 7.56
N SER A 842 23.00 -25.86 8.12
CA SER A 842 23.89 -25.26 9.11
C SER A 842 23.75 -25.80 10.55
N SER A 843 22.63 -26.45 10.88
CA SER A 843 22.36 -26.99 12.23
C SER A 843 22.18 -28.51 12.26
N SER A 844 21.70 -29.10 11.18
CA SER A 844 21.49 -30.54 10.96
C SER A 844 21.27 -30.77 9.47
N ASP A 845 21.46 -32.01 9.00
CA ASP A 845 21.14 -32.36 7.61
C ASP A 845 19.66 -32.06 7.31
N ALA A 846 19.37 -31.42 6.18
CA ALA A 846 18.00 -31.30 5.69
C ALA A 846 17.72 -32.41 4.67
N VAL A 847 16.60 -33.10 4.81
CA VAL A 847 16.26 -34.27 3.97
C VAL A 847 14.96 -34.00 3.21
N ILE A 848 15.01 -34.24 1.90
CA ILE A 848 13.84 -34.32 1.02
C ILE A 848 13.70 -35.77 0.58
N THR A 849 12.54 -36.38 0.84
CA THR A 849 12.21 -37.73 0.37
C THR A 849 11.14 -37.64 -0.71
N VAL A 850 11.47 -38.15 -1.90
CA VAL A 850 10.56 -38.26 -3.05
C VAL A 850 9.94 -39.66 -3.02
N PRO A 851 8.62 -39.79 -2.86
CA PRO A 851 7.99 -41.09 -2.62
C PRO A 851 7.86 -41.93 -3.91
N ASN A 852 7.84 -43.26 -3.75
CA ASN A 852 7.41 -44.22 -4.78
C ASN A 852 8.14 -44.16 -6.13
N VAL A 853 9.42 -43.82 -6.16
CA VAL A 853 10.24 -43.78 -7.38
C VAL A 853 10.57 -45.21 -7.85
N LYS A 854 10.32 -45.52 -9.13
CA LYS A 854 10.66 -46.82 -9.72
C LYS A 854 12.13 -46.91 -10.09
N LYS A 855 12.73 -48.08 -9.88
CA LYS A 855 14.08 -48.42 -10.32
C LYS A 855 14.23 -48.13 -11.81
N GLY A 856 15.30 -47.43 -12.18
CA GLY A 856 15.57 -47.02 -13.55
C GLY A 856 14.94 -45.69 -13.98
N SER A 857 14.10 -45.07 -13.15
CA SER A 857 13.58 -43.72 -13.44
C SER A 857 14.70 -42.66 -13.37
N GLU A 858 14.60 -41.62 -14.20
CA GLU A 858 15.47 -40.44 -14.12
C GLU A 858 14.91 -39.47 -13.07
N VAL A 859 15.69 -39.18 -12.04
CA VAL A 859 15.45 -38.10 -11.10
C VAL A 859 16.32 -36.91 -11.51
N THR A 860 15.69 -35.86 -12.03
CA THR A 860 16.34 -34.59 -12.36
C THR A 860 16.14 -33.61 -11.20
N ILE A 861 17.23 -33.06 -10.69
CA ILE A 861 17.23 -32.05 -9.64
C ILE A 861 17.82 -30.77 -10.23
N GLN A 862 17.04 -29.70 -10.27
CA GLN A 862 17.48 -28.37 -10.70
C GLN A 862 17.69 -27.47 -9.49
N TYR A 863 18.76 -26.70 -9.52
CA TYR A 863 19.14 -25.78 -8.45
C TYR A 863 19.79 -24.51 -9.01
N CYS A 864 19.85 -23.45 -8.20
CA CYS A 864 20.48 -22.18 -8.58
C CYS A 864 21.23 -21.57 -7.39
N TYR A 865 21.89 -20.43 -7.58
CA TYR A 865 22.57 -19.61 -6.56
C TYR A 865 23.63 -20.33 -5.68
N SER A 866 23.22 -21.27 -4.83
CA SER A 866 24.09 -22.16 -4.08
C SER A 866 23.40 -23.50 -3.82
N ALA A 867 24.16 -24.59 -3.86
CA ALA A 867 23.67 -25.94 -3.61
C ALA A 867 24.73 -26.83 -2.97
N SER A 868 24.37 -27.50 -1.87
CA SER A 868 25.15 -28.56 -1.25
C SER A 868 24.23 -29.72 -0.86
N PHE A 869 24.30 -30.83 -1.60
CA PHE A 869 23.48 -32.01 -1.37
C PHE A 869 24.10 -33.30 -1.92
N THR A 870 23.64 -34.43 -1.38
CA THR A 870 23.91 -35.78 -1.88
C THR A 870 22.58 -36.43 -2.27
N ALA A 871 22.52 -37.02 -3.46
CA ALA A 871 21.36 -37.73 -3.98
C ALA A 871 21.82 -38.92 -4.83
N GLY A 872 21.46 -40.14 -4.44
CA GLY A 872 22.05 -41.35 -5.01
C GLY A 872 23.58 -41.39 -4.81
N ASP A 873 24.32 -41.60 -5.90
CA ASP A 873 25.79 -41.57 -5.94
C ASP A 873 26.37 -40.19 -6.28
N VAL A 874 25.53 -39.17 -6.50
CA VAL A 874 25.94 -37.81 -6.87
C VAL A 874 26.05 -36.94 -5.62
N THR A 875 27.13 -36.16 -5.54
CA THR A 875 27.31 -35.07 -4.55
C THR A 875 27.56 -33.76 -5.27
N VAL A 876 26.79 -32.73 -4.92
CA VAL A 876 26.90 -31.35 -5.39
C VAL A 876 27.34 -30.48 -4.22
N ASP A 877 28.32 -29.60 -4.43
CA ASP A 877 28.76 -28.56 -3.48
C ASP A 877 29.27 -27.35 -4.27
N GLU A 878 28.35 -26.50 -4.69
CA GLU A 878 28.59 -25.43 -5.67
C GLU A 878 27.91 -24.11 -5.26
N LYS A 879 28.50 -22.99 -5.70
CA LYS A 879 27.94 -21.65 -5.51
C LYS A 879 28.07 -20.85 -6.81
N SER A 880 26.98 -20.77 -7.56
CA SER A 880 26.90 -19.95 -8.78
C SER A 880 26.81 -18.46 -8.48
N GLY A 881 26.22 -18.09 -7.34
CA GLY A 881 25.90 -16.71 -6.97
C GLY A 881 24.79 -16.07 -7.81
N SER A 882 24.11 -16.83 -8.68
CA SER A 882 23.07 -16.33 -9.58
C SER A 882 21.81 -17.18 -9.51
N THR A 883 20.67 -16.53 -9.33
CA THR A 883 19.33 -17.15 -9.42
C THR A 883 18.83 -17.28 -10.86
N SER A 884 19.45 -16.58 -11.81
CA SER A 884 19.12 -16.68 -13.24
C SER A 884 19.85 -17.84 -13.94
N ARG A 885 20.84 -18.45 -13.28
CA ARG A 885 21.54 -19.64 -13.78
C ARG A 885 21.02 -20.87 -13.06
N ILE A 886 20.30 -21.71 -13.78
CA ILE A 886 19.78 -22.99 -13.30
C ILE A 886 20.76 -24.07 -13.73
N ASP A 887 21.38 -24.71 -12.74
CA ASP A 887 22.24 -25.88 -12.90
C ASP A 887 21.40 -27.14 -12.59
N SER A 888 21.79 -28.31 -13.12
CA SER A 888 20.98 -29.54 -12.96
C SER A 888 21.83 -30.80 -12.87
N VAL A 889 21.36 -31.78 -12.08
CA VAL A 889 21.90 -33.15 -12.06
C VAL A 889 20.81 -34.14 -12.42
N LYS A 890 21.20 -35.23 -13.07
CA LYS A 890 20.33 -36.34 -13.47
C LYS A 890 20.85 -37.63 -12.85
N ILE A 891 19.99 -38.34 -12.13
CA ILE A 891 20.34 -39.55 -11.39
C ILE A 891 19.36 -40.65 -11.79
N THR A 892 19.88 -41.85 -12.08
CA THR A 892 19.02 -43.02 -12.29
C THR A 892 18.69 -43.65 -10.95
N ALA A 893 17.40 -43.79 -10.64
CA ALA A 893 16.94 -44.38 -9.40
C ALA A 893 17.45 -45.84 -9.27
N PRO A 894 18.20 -46.17 -8.20
CA PRO A 894 18.90 -47.46 -8.10
C PRO A 894 17.97 -48.63 -7.74
N GLU A 895 16.87 -48.35 -7.06
CA GLU A 895 15.90 -49.32 -6.55
C GLU A 895 14.47 -48.75 -6.54
N ASP A 896 13.48 -49.62 -6.35
CA ASP A 896 12.08 -49.22 -6.17
C ASP A 896 11.90 -48.68 -4.74
N GLY A 897 11.24 -47.53 -4.59
CA GLY A 897 10.87 -46.97 -3.29
C GLY A 897 11.15 -45.48 -3.19
N ASP A 898 11.37 -45.01 -1.96
CA ASP A 898 11.63 -43.61 -1.67
C ASP A 898 13.03 -43.18 -2.13
N PHE A 899 13.11 -42.07 -2.87
CA PHE A 899 14.37 -41.48 -3.30
C PHE A 899 14.74 -40.31 -2.38
N VAL A 900 15.88 -40.42 -1.71
CA VAL A 900 16.31 -39.48 -0.66
C VAL A 900 17.36 -38.49 -1.18
N ILE A 901 17.13 -37.21 -0.92
CA ILE A 901 18.06 -36.10 -1.16
C ILE A 901 18.46 -35.52 0.19
N THR A 902 19.74 -35.60 0.54
CA THR A 902 20.27 -35.10 1.81
C THR A 902 21.13 -33.87 1.58
N THR A 903 20.75 -32.75 2.16
CA THR A 903 21.51 -31.50 2.15
C THR A 903 22.33 -31.38 3.43
N LYS A 904 23.56 -30.91 3.28
CA LYS A 904 24.51 -30.70 4.38
C LYS A 904 25.33 -29.44 4.11
N THR A 905 25.96 -28.88 5.14
CA THR A 905 26.92 -27.79 4.93
C THR A 905 28.13 -28.32 4.14
N GLY A 906 28.32 -27.79 2.93
CA GLY A 906 29.46 -28.06 2.06
C GLY A 906 30.59 -27.05 2.27
N SER A 907 31.68 -27.24 1.52
CA SER A 907 32.82 -26.30 1.49
C SER A 907 32.48 -25.01 0.73
N ASN A 908 31.56 -25.07 -0.24
CA ASN A 908 31.19 -23.94 -1.09
C ASN A 908 29.80 -23.37 -0.76
N ALA A 909 28.88 -24.19 -0.25
CA ALA A 909 27.50 -23.78 0.06
C ALA A 909 27.00 -24.29 1.42
N SER A 910 26.37 -23.42 2.21
CA SER A 910 25.69 -23.77 3.47
C SER A 910 24.17 -23.93 3.33
N GLN A 911 23.61 -23.51 2.19
CA GLN A 911 22.19 -23.56 1.87
C GLN A 911 22.00 -23.97 0.42
N THR A 912 20.96 -24.77 0.17
CA THR A 912 20.59 -25.24 -1.17
C THR A 912 19.29 -24.60 -1.65
N TYR A 913 19.30 -24.07 -2.88
CA TYR A 913 18.12 -23.49 -3.55
C TYR A 913 17.63 -24.46 -4.62
N PHE A 914 16.65 -25.28 -4.27
CA PHE A 914 16.03 -26.19 -5.24
C PHE A 914 15.02 -25.41 -6.10
N CYS A 915 15.19 -25.47 -7.41
CA CYS A 915 14.30 -24.90 -8.41
C CYS A 915 13.21 -25.89 -8.82
N SER A 916 13.60 -27.15 -9.03
CA SER A 916 12.65 -28.23 -9.29
C SER A 916 13.23 -29.60 -8.95
N ILE A 917 12.34 -30.57 -8.72
CA ILE A 917 12.63 -31.99 -8.68
C ILE A 917 11.69 -32.66 -9.66
N THR A 918 12.19 -33.51 -10.55
CA THR A 918 11.36 -34.23 -11.53
C THR A 918 11.75 -35.69 -11.57
N VAL A 919 10.76 -36.56 -11.43
CA VAL A 919 10.89 -38.01 -11.60
C VAL A 919 10.26 -38.38 -12.92
N LYS A 920 11.04 -39.03 -13.77
CA LYS A 920 10.61 -39.43 -15.09
C LYS A 920 10.89 -40.90 -15.30
N GLU A 921 9.83 -41.67 -15.49
CA GLU A 921 9.97 -43.04 -15.95
C GLU A 921 10.68 -43.08 -17.30
N GLN A 922 11.61 -44.01 -17.44
CA GLN A 922 12.40 -44.19 -18.64
C GLN A 922 11.90 -45.39 -19.44
N ALA A 923 11.79 -45.21 -20.76
CA ALA A 923 11.46 -46.24 -21.73
C ALA A 923 12.64 -46.49 -22.67
N GLU A 924 12.74 -47.70 -23.22
CA GLU A 924 13.72 -48.00 -24.25
C GLU A 924 13.45 -47.20 -25.53
N TYR A 925 14.52 -46.79 -26.22
CA TYR A 925 14.43 -46.08 -27.49
C TYR A 925 13.74 -46.93 -28.57
N LYS A 926 12.74 -46.34 -29.23
CA LYS A 926 12.19 -46.81 -30.49
C LYS A 926 12.37 -45.73 -31.55
N SER A 927 12.92 -46.10 -32.70
CA SER A 927 13.11 -45.16 -33.81
C SER A 927 11.82 -44.78 -34.52
N VAL A 928 10.75 -45.57 -34.38
CA VAL A 928 9.45 -45.34 -35.02
C VAL A 928 8.31 -45.58 -34.04
N LEU A 929 7.37 -44.64 -33.99
CA LEU A 929 6.07 -44.75 -33.30
C LEU A 929 4.95 -44.63 -34.33
N TYR A 930 3.83 -45.34 -34.13
CA TYR A 930 2.71 -45.35 -35.08
C TYR A 930 1.45 -44.72 -34.49
N VAL A 931 0.84 -43.79 -35.22
CA VAL A 931 -0.35 -43.03 -34.81
C VAL A 931 -1.52 -43.28 -35.76
N GLY A 932 -2.70 -43.56 -35.21
CA GLY A 932 -3.94 -43.83 -35.95
C GLY A 932 -4.95 -44.60 -35.10
N THR A 933 -6.21 -44.70 -35.55
CA THR A 933 -7.33 -45.29 -34.78
C THR A 933 -7.02 -46.68 -34.19
N ASP A 934 -6.26 -47.52 -34.92
CA ASP A 934 -5.88 -48.87 -34.51
C ASP A 934 -4.35 -49.06 -34.43
N LYS A 935 -3.60 -48.01 -34.05
CA LYS A 935 -2.14 -48.03 -33.92
C LYS A 935 -1.69 -48.05 -32.46
N GLU A 936 -0.37 -47.99 -32.26
CA GLU A 936 0.24 -47.91 -30.93
C GLU A 936 -0.31 -46.72 -30.13
N PHE A 937 -0.53 -45.60 -30.81
CA PHE A 937 -1.13 -44.40 -30.25
C PHE A 937 -2.31 -43.93 -31.10
N ALA A 938 -3.38 -43.47 -30.45
CA ALA A 938 -4.53 -42.91 -31.17
C ALA A 938 -4.27 -41.46 -31.63
N THR A 939 -3.45 -40.71 -30.87
CA THR A 939 -3.18 -39.28 -31.07
C THR A 939 -1.70 -39.02 -31.27
N VAL A 940 -1.37 -37.87 -31.87
CA VAL A 940 0.03 -37.45 -32.01
C VAL A 940 0.60 -37.02 -30.66
N GLY A 941 -0.23 -36.41 -29.80
CA GLY A 941 0.12 -36.06 -28.42
C GLY A 941 0.61 -37.26 -27.60
N ASP A 942 -0.13 -38.36 -27.60
CA ASP A 942 0.25 -39.58 -26.85
C ASP A 942 1.60 -40.16 -27.33
N ALA A 943 1.85 -40.11 -28.65
CA ALA A 943 3.13 -40.55 -29.21
C ALA A 943 4.29 -39.62 -28.79
N LEU A 944 4.05 -38.31 -28.68
CA LEU A 944 5.05 -37.38 -28.14
C LEU A 944 5.32 -37.64 -26.67
N ASP A 945 4.31 -37.94 -25.86
CA ASP A 945 4.47 -38.33 -24.45
C ASP A 945 5.28 -39.62 -24.29
N ALA A 946 5.06 -40.61 -25.17
CA ALA A 946 5.87 -41.81 -25.21
C ALA A 946 7.32 -41.50 -25.63
N ALA A 947 7.52 -40.66 -26.65
CA ALA A 947 8.84 -40.23 -27.09
C ALA A 947 9.61 -39.45 -26.00
N ARG A 948 8.92 -38.64 -25.19
CA ARG A 948 9.51 -37.96 -24.04
C ARG A 948 10.14 -38.97 -23.09
N LYS A 949 9.49 -40.10 -22.82
CA LYS A 949 9.98 -41.12 -21.87
C LYS A 949 11.21 -41.89 -22.35
N MET A 950 11.59 -41.81 -23.63
CA MET A 950 12.69 -42.62 -24.18
C MET A 950 14.08 -42.17 -23.71
N ILE A 951 14.93 -43.14 -23.39
CA ILE A 951 16.38 -42.95 -23.22
C ILE A 951 17.02 -42.82 -24.60
N ARG A 952 17.51 -41.63 -24.96
CA ARG A 952 18.06 -41.34 -26.30
C ARG A 952 19.34 -40.53 -26.25
N THR A 953 20.21 -40.72 -27.24
CA THR A 953 21.35 -39.82 -27.50
C THR A 953 20.90 -38.58 -28.29
N PRO A 954 21.63 -37.45 -28.23
CA PRO A 954 21.26 -36.20 -28.91
C PRO A 954 21.16 -36.27 -30.44
N ASP A 955 21.57 -37.37 -31.08
CA ASP A 955 21.53 -37.62 -32.53
C ASP A 955 20.44 -38.63 -32.94
N GLN A 956 19.78 -39.28 -31.98
CA GLN A 956 18.74 -40.27 -32.26
C GLN A 956 17.39 -39.61 -32.61
N GLU A 957 16.96 -39.79 -33.85
CA GLU A 957 15.65 -39.36 -34.35
C GLU A 957 14.52 -40.33 -33.94
N VAL A 958 13.36 -39.80 -33.54
CA VAL A 958 12.12 -40.58 -33.43
C VAL A 958 11.16 -40.14 -34.53
N THR A 959 10.82 -41.06 -35.43
CA THR A 959 9.80 -40.84 -36.46
C THR A 959 8.42 -41.23 -35.92
N ILE A 960 7.52 -40.28 -35.85
CA ILE A 960 6.09 -40.49 -35.59
C ILE A 960 5.40 -40.65 -36.94
N MET A 961 5.05 -41.90 -37.29
CA MET A 961 4.35 -42.28 -38.51
C MET A 961 2.84 -42.15 -38.30
N ILE A 962 2.21 -41.21 -39.00
CA ILE A 962 0.82 -40.83 -38.79
C ILE A 962 -0.02 -41.31 -39.98
N ASP A 963 -1.02 -42.16 -39.71
CA ASP A 963 -1.99 -42.58 -40.72
C ASP A 963 -2.81 -41.37 -41.23
N PRO A 964 -3.26 -41.34 -42.50
CA PRO A 964 -4.11 -40.27 -43.02
C PRO A 964 -5.35 -40.03 -42.14
N GLY A 965 -5.62 -38.76 -41.85
CA GLY A 965 -6.66 -38.39 -40.90
C GLY A 965 -6.65 -36.91 -40.51
N ASN A 966 -7.73 -36.51 -39.85
CA ASN A 966 -7.90 -35.18 -39.28
C ASN A 966 -7.72 -35.23 -37.75
N TYR A 967 -6.60 -34.70 -37.27
CA TYR A 967 -6.20 -34.69 -35.88
C TYR A 967 -6.46 -33.30 -35.28
N GLU A 968 -7.54 -33.19 -34.50
CA GLU A 968 -7.87 -31.96 -33.77
C GLU A 968 -7.08 -31.91 -32.46
N GLU A 969 -5.82 -31.47 -32.54
CA GLU A 969 -4.87 -31.47 -31.43
C GLU A 969 -4.02 -30.19 -31.42
N MET A 970 -3.67 -29.69 -30.24
CA MET A 970 -2.57 -28.75 -30.07
C MET A 970 -1.30 -29.50 -29.67
N LEU A 971 -0.18 -29.24 -30.34
CA LEU A 971 1.07 -29.96 -30.08
C LEU A 971 2.18 -29.00 -29.63
N VAL A 972 2.98 -29.47 -28.67
CA VAL A 972 4.24 -28.83 -28.27
C VAL A 972 5.38 -29.82 -28.51
N ILE A 973 6.33 -29.45 -29.36
CA ILE A 973 7.54 -30.23 -29.64
C ILE A 973 8.69 -29.64 -28.81
N ASP A 974 8.99 -30.26 -27.68
CA ASP A 974 9.95 -29.80 -26.68
C ASP A 974 11.12 -30.78 -26.46
N ILE A 975 11.21 -31.81 -27.30
CA ILE A 975 12.31 -32.78 -27.32
C ILE A 975 12.95 -32.80 -28.72
N PRO A 976 14.29 -32.93 -28.81
CA PRO A 976 15.00 -32.82 -30.08
C PRO A 976 14.80 -34.04 -30.99
N ASN A 977 15.07 -33.84 -32.29
CA ASN A 977 15.04 -34.85 -33.36
C ASN A 977 13.73 -35.64 -33.41
N ILE A 978 12.61 -34.92 -33.47
CA ILE A 978 11.30 -35.52 -33.77
C ILE A 978 10.97 -35.31 -35.23
N LYS A 979 10.54 -36.39 -35.89
CA LYS A 979 10.04 -36.34 -37.26
C LYS A 979 8.56 -36.73 -37.31
N LEU A 980 7.70 -35.84 -37.83
CA LEU A 980 6.31 -36.19 -38.15
C LEU A 980 6.21 -36.62 -39.61
N GLN A 981 5.70 -37.82 -39.88
CA GLN A 981 5.66 -38.37 -41.23
C GLN A 981 4.30 -38.95 -41.58
N ASN A 982 3.72 -38.50 -42.68
CA ASN A 982 2.52 -39.11 -43.26
C ASN A 982 2.83 -40.55 -43.70
N ALA A 983 2.08 -41.52 -43.16
CA ALA A 983 2.29 -42.94 -43.39
C ALA A 983 1.72 -43.44 -44.73
N SER A 984 0.99 -42.62 -45.47
CA SER A 984 0.50 -42.98 -46.81
C SER A 984 1.65 -43.25 -47.77
N LYS A 985 1.47 -44.23 -48.66
CA LYS A 985 2.40 -44.50 -49.77
C LYS A 985 2.43 -43.37 -50.80
N ASN A 986 1.34 -42.60 -50.90
CA ASN A 986 1.19 -41.47 -51.81
C ASN A 986 0.73 -40.24 -50.99
N PRO A 987 1.60 -39.67 -50.16
CA PRO A 987 1.20 -38.62 -49.22
C PRO A 987 0.68 -37.38 -49.97
N SER A 988 -0.47 -36.89 -49.54
CA SER A 988 -1.16 -35.74 -50.13
C SER A 988 -1.21 -34.57 -49.16
N ILE A 989 -1.18 -33.35 -49.71
CA ILE A 989 -1.49 -32.10 -48.99
C ILE A 989 -2.66 -31.36 -49.65
N ALA A 990 -3.48 -32.07 -50.42
CA ALA A 990 -4.64 -31.49 -51.10
C ALA A 990 -5.81 -31.27 -50.13
N LEU A 991 -6.51 -30.15 -50.32
CA LEU A 991 -7.73 -29.80 -49.62
C LEU A 991 -8.93 -29.99 -50.55
N ASN A 992 -10.10 -30.28 -49.99
CA ASN A 992 -11.36 -30.32 -50.72
C ASN A 992 -12.44 -29.54 -49.96
N ASN A 993 -13.62 -29.38 -50.57
CA ASN A 993 -14.77 -28.70 -49.97
C ASN A 993 -14.42 -27.32 -49.34
N LYS A 994 -13.77 -26.45 -50.12
CA LYS A 994 -13.35 -25.10 -49.68
C LYS A 994 -12.46 -25.08 -48.43
N GLY A 995 -11.65 -26.12 -48.22
CA GLY A 995 -10.73 -26.23 -47.09
C GLY A 995 -11.33 -26.93 -45.85
N VAL A 996 -12.62 -27.26 -45.86
CA VAL A 996 -13.24 -28.00 -44.75
C VAL A 996 -12.70 -29.43 -44.67
N GLY A 997 -12.56 -30.08 -45.83
CA GLY A 997 -12.07 -31.46 -45.94
C GLY A 997 -10.67 -31.55 -46.52
N ILE A 998 -10.07 -32.73 -46.35
CA ILE A 998 -8.73 -33.08 -46.82
C ILE A 998 -8.80 -34.32 -47.73
N ASP A 999 -7.79 -34.52 -48.56
CA ASP A 999 -7.64 -35.75 -49.35
C ASP A 999 -7.53 -37.00 -48.46
N GLU A 1000 -7.98 -38.16 -48.95
CA GLU A 1000 -7.95 -39.41 -48.18
C GLU A 1000 -6.53 -39.88 -47.81
N ASN A 1001 -5.50 -39.37 -48.49
CA ASN A 1001 -4.09 -39.66 -48.19
C ASN A 1001 -3.39 -38.53 -47.40
N ALA A 1002 -4.14 -37.52 -46.93
CA ALA A 1002 -3.58 -36.39 -46.20
C ALA A 1002 -3.64 -36.58 -44.68
N VAL A 1003 -2.65 -36.02 -44.00
CA VAL A 1003 -2.63 -35.87 -42.53
C VAL A 1003 -2.78 -34.40 -42.22
N ARG A 1004 -3.80 -34.02 -41.45
CA ARG A 1004 -4.00 -32.65 -40.96
C ARG A 1004 -3.98 -32.61 -39.45
N ILE A 1005 -3.17 -31.72 -38.90
CA ILE A 1005 -3.17 -31.33 -37.50
C ILE A 1005 -3.78 -29.94 -37.43
N THR A 1006 -4.89 -29.79 -36.70
CA THR A 1006 -5.67 -28.55 -36.69
C THR A 1006 -6.20 -28.16 -35.31
N TRP A 1007 -6.26 -26.85 -35.05
CA TRP A 1007 -6.92 -26.30 -33.87
C TRP A 1007 -7.67 -24.99 -34.14
N TYR A 1008 -8.56 -24.57 -33.23
CA TYR A 1008 -9.52 -23.48 -33.46
C TYR A 1008 -9.30 -22.25 -32.56
N TYR A 1009 -8.18 -22.12 -31.87
CA TYR A 1009 -7.95 -20.94 -31.05
C TYR A 1009 -7.49 -19.74 -31.90
N GLY A 1010 -8.29 -18.68 -31.89
CA GLY A 1010 -7.96 -17.33 -32.34
C GLY A 1010 -7.61 -16.39 -31.19
N HIS A 1011 -6.76 -15.41 -31.49
CA HIS A 1011 -6.19 -14.40 -30.58
C HIS A 1011 -7.21 -13.64 -29.72
N GLY A 1012 -8.28 -13.10 -30.32
CA GLY A 1012 -9.17 -12.14 -29.66
C GLY A 1012 -10.24 -12.76 -28.76
N TYR A 1013 -10.12 -14.03 -28.39
CA TYR A 1013 -11.19 -14.78 -27.76
C TYR A 1013 -10.69 -15.60 -26.58
N THR A 1014 -11.49 -15.68 -25.52
CA THR A 1014 -11.31 -16.59 -24.38
C THR A 1014 -12.09 -17.88 -24.63
N TYR A 1015 -11.57 -18.99 -24.12
CA TYR A 1015 -12.11 -20.33 -24.32
C TYR A 1015 -12.26 -21.02 -22.98
N TYR A 1016 -13.39 -21.68 -22.73
CA TYR A 1016 -13.58 -22.39 -21.46
C TYR A 1016 -12.63 -23.58 -21.33
N SER A 1017 -12.15 -24.10 -22.46
CA SER A 1017 -11.19 -25.18 -22.52
C SER A 1017 -9.72 -24.75 -22.40
N MET A 1018 -9.41 -23.44 -22.32
CA MET A 1018 -8.02 -22.96 -22.33
C MET A 1018 -7.41 -22.92 -20.93
N GLY A 1019 -6.35 -23.71 -20.73
CA GLY A 1019 -5.50 -23.69 -19.53
C GLY A 1019 -4.56 -22.50 -19.48
N SER A 1020 -3.88 -22.33 -18.34
CA SER A 1020 -2.93 -21.22 -18.12
C SER A 1020 -1.70 -21.27 -19.03
N ASP A 1021 -1.44 -22.41 -19.66
CA ASP A 1021 -0.42 -22.67 -20.70
C ASP A 1021 -0.92 -22.40 -22.14
N CYS A 1022 -2.13 -21.84 -22.24
CA CYS A 1022 -2.85 -21.57 -23.48
C CYS A 1022 -3.07 -22.83 -24.33
N LYS A 1023 -3.18 -24.01 -23.71
CA LYS A 1023 -3.51 -25.28 -24.37
C LYS A 1023 -4.91 -25.73 -24.01
N TYR A 1024 -5.42 -26.70 -24.75
CA TYR A 1024 -6.73 -27.29 -24.53
C TYR A 1024 -6.72 -28.30 -23.39
N ASP A 1025 -7.71 -28.20 -22.51
CA ASP A 1025 -7.98 -29.16 -21.44
C ASP A 1025 -9.49 -29.48 -21.41
N ALA A 1026 -9.83 -30.74 -21.63
CA ALA A 1026 -11.22 -31.22 -21.64
C ALA A 1026 -11.87 -31.22 -20.25
N ALA A 1027 -11.10 -31.47 -19.19
CA ALA A 1027 -11.60 -31.41 -17.82
C ALA A 1027 -11.86 -29.95 -17.42
N LEU A 1028 -10.98 -29.04 -17.83
CA LEU A 1028 -11.16 -27.60 -17.63
C LEU A 1028 -12.40 -27.08 -18.36
N LEU A 1029 -12.62 -27.52 -19.61
CA LEU A 1029 -13.84 -27.21 -20.36
C LEU A 1029 -15.10 -27.62 -19.59
N ALA A 1030 -15.13 -28.85 -19.07
CA ALA A 1030 -16.27 -29.36 -18.31
C ALA A 1030 -16.51 -28.54 -17.04
N ALA A 1031 -15.44 -28.22 -16.28
CA ALA A 1031 -15.52 -27.41 -15.07
C ALA A 1031 -16.03 -25.99 -15.37
N ASN A 1032 -15.40 -25.29 -16.30
CA ASN A 1032 -15.77 -23.90 -16.65
C ASN A 1032 -17.20 -23.80 -17.21
N LYS A 1033 -17.67 -24.83 -17.94
CA LYS A 1033 -19.08 -24.89 -18.38
C LYS A 1033 -20.05 -25.00 -17.21
N ALA A 1034 -19.72 -25.80 -16.20
CA ALA A 1034 -20.52 -25.92 -14.99
C ALA A 1034 -20.51 -24.61 -14.19
N ASN A 1035 -19.36 -23.93 -14.14
CA ASN A 1035 -19.19 -22.66 -13.45
C ASN A 1035 -19.92 -21.51 -14.14
N GLY A 1036 -20.07 -21.60 -15.47
CA GLY A 1036 -20.64 -20.54 -16.29
C GLY A 1036 -19.65 -19.42 -16.61
N TYR A 1037 -18.35 -19.59 -16.34
CA TYR A 1037 -17.28 -18.64 -16.66
C TYR A 1037 -15.95 -19.34 -16.96
N ALA A 1038 -15.06 -18.69 -17.72
CA ALA A 1038 -13.70 -19.16 -17.97
C ALA A 1038 -12.76 -18.88 -16.78
N SER A 1039 -11.93 -19.86 -16.42
CA SER A 1039 -10.92 -19.72 -15.36
C SER A 1039 -9.62 -19.03 -15.81
N PHE A 1040 -9.41 -18.90 -17.12
CA PHE A 1040 -8.23 -18.26 -17.69
C PHE A 1040 -8.62 -17.39 -18.89
N THR A 1041 -8.19 -16.14 -18.88
CA THR A 1041 -8.38 -15.23 -20.02
C THR A 1041 -7.21 -15.39 -20.99
N ASN A 1042 -7.51 -15.66 -22.26
CA ASN A 1042 -6.49 -15.80 -23.30
C ASN A 1042 -5.63 -14.52 -23.38
N PRO A 1043 -4.30 -14.61 -23.21
CA PRO A 1043 -3.41 -13.45 -23.23
C PRO A 1043 -3.27 -12.82 -24.64
N GLY A 1044 -3.78 -13.47 -25.67
CA GLY A 1044 -3.83 -12.95 -27.03
C GLY A 1044 -2.52 -13.15 -27.79
N ALA A 1045 -1.78 -12.07 -28.07
CA ALA A 1045 -0.63 -12.07 -28.98
C ALA A 1045 0.68 -12.31 -28.25
N GLY A 1046 1.65 -12.87 -28.98
CA GLY A 1046 3.01 -13.09 -28.51
C GLY A 1046 3.21 -14.46 -27.88
N THR A 1047 4.25 -14.58 -27.06
CA THR A 1047 4.74 -15.85 -26.52
C THR A 1047 4.39 -16.06 -25.04
N THR A 1048 3.67 -15.11 -24.43
CA THR A 1048 3.23 -15.18 -23.03
C THR A 1048 2.53 -16.49 -22.76
N ASN A 1049 2.92 -17.17 -21.68
CA ASN A 1049 2.38 -18.45 -21.25
C ASN A 1049 2.36 -19.54 -22.35
N GLY A 1050 3.21 -19.44 -23.37
CA GLY A 1050 3.24 -20.40 -24.48
C GLY A 1050 2.08 -20.26 -25.47
N SER A 1051 1.40 -19.11 -25.54
CA SER A 1051 0.32 -18.86 -26.51
C SER A 1051 0.78 -18.96 -27.96
N TYR A 1052 1.82 -18.20 -28.35
CA TYR A 1052 2.29 -18.10 -29.74
C TYR A 1052 1.16 -17.78 -30.73
N TRP A 1053 0.35 -16.75 -30.47
CA TRP A 1053 -0.86 -16.43 -31.25
C TRP A 1053 -1.82 -17.62 -31.34
N ASN A 1054 -1.87 -18.40 -30.27
CA ASN A 1054 -2.60 -19.65 -30.12
C ASN A 1054 -2.28 -20.68 -31.21
N ALA A 1055 -0.98 -20.85 -31.48
CA ALA A 1055 -0.49 -21.77 -32.48
C ALA A 1055 -1.03 -23.20 -32.27
N THR A 1056 -1.49 -23.83 -33.36
CA THR A 1056 -1.86 -25.25 -33.33
C THR A 1056 -0.66 -26.14 -32.99
N VAL A 1057 0.52 -25.84 -33.56
CA VAL A 1057 1.76 -26.53 -33.23
C VAL A 1057 2.85 -25.53 -32.83
N VAL A 1058 3.51 -25.77 -31.69
CA VAL A 1058 4.67 -25.01 -31.21
C VAL A 1058 5.89 -25.92 -31.20
N ILE A 1059 7.00 -25.47 -31.81
CA ILE A 1059 8.27 -26.19 -31.86
C ILE A 1059 9.30 -25.42 -31.04
N ASN A 1060 9.79 -26.03 -29.96
CA ASN A 1060 10.75 -25.47 -29.00
C ASN A 1060 12.04 -26.31 -28.89
N ALA A 1061 12.28 -27.25 -29.81
CA ALA A 1061 13.45 -28.12 -29.78
C ALA A 1061 14.07 -28.34 -31.16
N ASP A 1062 15.38 -28.53 -31.18
CA ASP A 1062 16.20 -28.64 -32.39
C ASP A 1062 15.95 -29.92 -33.18
N GLY A 1063 16.26 -29.89 -34.47
CA GLY A 1063 16.24 -31.06 -35.34
C GLY A 1063 14.84 -31.57 -35.68
N PHE A 1064 13.80 -30.78 -35.43
CA PHE A 1064 12.44 -31.14 -35.83
C PHE A 1064 12.32 -31.24 -37.36
N SER A 1065 11.65 -32.28 -37.84
CA SER A 1065 11.27 -32.36 -39.25
C SER A 1065 9.84 -32.86 -39.49
N ALA A 1066 9.27 -32.52 -40.65
CA ALA A 1066 7.96 -33.02 -41.06
C ALA A 1066 7.90 -33.34 -42.56
N ASP A 1067 7.21 -34.43 -42.93
CA ASP A 1067 7.01 -34.86 -44.31
C ASP A 1067 5.54 -35.19 -44.60
N GLY A 1068 4.93 -34.44 -45.52
CA GLY A 1068 3.56 -34.70 -45.98
C GLY A 1068 2.45 -34.30 -45.00
N ILE A 1069 2.69 -33.30 -44.14
CA ILE A 1069 1.77 -32.88 -43.07
C ILE A 1069 1.10 -31.53 -43.40
N ILE A 1070 -0.19 -31.42 -43.12
CA ILE A 1070 -0.95 -30.17 -43.13
C ILE A 1070 -1.04 -29.65 -41.69
N PHE A 1071 -0.52 -28.45 -41.44
CA PHE A 1071 -0.68 -27.69 -40.20
C PHE A 1071 -1.70 -26.58 -40.43
N GLU A 1072 -2.79 -26.54 -39.66
CA GLU A 1072 -3.88 -25.60 -39.88
C GLU A 1072 -4.40 -24.98 -38.58
N ASN A 1073 -4.64 -23.67 -38.58
CA ASN A 1073 -5.53 -23.07 -37.60
C ASN A 1073 -6.92 -22.85 -38.23
N SER A 1074 -7.89 -23.65 -37.79
CA SER A 1074 -9.25 -23.66 -38.32
C SER A 1074 -10.09 -22.46 -37.88
N PHE A 1075 -9.63 -21.63 -36.93
CA PHE A 1075 -10.42 -20.50 -36.41
C PHE A 1075 -10.99 -19.63 -37.54
N ASN A 1076 -10.20 -19.35 -38.58
CA ASN A 1076 -10.63 -18.56 -39.73
C ASN A 1076 -10.92 -19.40 -41.00
N GLN A 1077 -10.99 -20.73 -40.89
CA GLN A 1077 -11.24 -21.63 -42.04
C GLN A 1077 -12.64 -22.19 -41.99
N TYR A 1078 -13.03 -22.78 -40.87
CA TYR A 1078 -14.36 -23.35 -40.68
C TYR A 1078 -14.68 -23.50 -39.19
N VAL A 1079 -15.96 -23.63 -38.86
CA VAL A 1079 -16.38 -24.01 -37.51
C VAL A 1079 -16.03 -25.49 -37.28
N SER A 1080 -15.04 -25.77 -36.43
CA SER A 1080 -14.58 -27.13 -36.12
C SER A 1080 -15.50 -27.83 -35.12
N ALA A 1081 -15.45 -29.17 -35.02
CA ALA A 1081 -16.27 -29.91 -34.07
C ALA A 1081 -15.94 -29.50 -32.62
N LYS A 1082 -14.64 -29.40 -32.30
CA LYS A 1082 -14.17 -28.94 -31.00
C LYS A 1082 -14.59 -27.51 -30.66
N SER A 1083 -14.66 -26.61 -31.64
CA SER A 1083 -15.14 -25.23 -31.40
C SER A 1083 -16.63 -25.16 -31.05
N VAL A 1084 -17.44 -26.12 -31.53
CA VAL A 1084 -18.87 -26.22 -31.18
C VAL A 1084 -19.03 -26.73 -29.75
N GLU A 1085 -18.21 -27.69 -29.35
CA GLU A 1085 -18.13 -28.22 -27.99
C GLU A 1085 -17.69 -27.14 -26.99
N ASP A 1086 -16.89 -26.16 -27.38
CA ASP A 1086 -16.41 -25.10 -26.48
C ASP A 1086 -17.39 -23.91 -26.31
N VAL A 1087 -17.12 -23.10 -25.29
CA VAL A 1087 -17.67 -21.76 -25.13
C VAL A 1087 -16.59 -20.76 -25.52
N ILE A 1088 -16.84 -20.02 -26.60
CA ILE A 1088 -15.93 -19.02 -27.16
C ILE A 1088 -16.44 -17.65 -26.77
N GLU A 1089 -15.68 -16.93 -25.96
CA GLU A 1089 -16.02 -15.62 -25.45
C GLU A 1089 -15.19 -14.55 -26.15
N LYS A 1090 -15.86 -13.54 -26.69
CA LYS A 1090 -15.19 -12.43 -27.37
C LYS A 1090 -14.50 -11.52 -26.35
N GLN A 1091 -13.23 -11.21 -26.56
CA GLN A 1091 -12.53 -10.20 -25.77
C GLN A 1091 -12.69 -8.79 -26.36
N ALA A 1092 -12.39 -7.78 -25.54
CA ALA A 1092 -12.38 -6.39 -25.97
C ALA A 1092 -11.35 -6.19 -27.12
N GLY A 1093 -11.86 -5.87 -28.32
CA GLY A 1093 -11.05 -5.63 -29.52
C GLY A 1093 -10.98 -6.78 -30.52
N ALA A 1094 -11.61 -7.94 -30.25
CA ALA A 1094 -11.72 -9.00 -31.23
C ALA A 1094 -12.56 -8.57 -32.44
N LYS A 1095 -12.12 -8.93 -33.64
CA LYS A 1095 -12.91 -8.73 -34.85
C LYS A 1095 -14.04 -9.75 -34.92
N GLU A 1096 -15.25 -9.29 -35.16
CA GLU A 1096 -16.41 -10.15 -35.29
C GLU A 1096 -17.43 -9.49 -36.21
N GLY A 1097 -18.05 -10.31 -37.05
CA GLY A 1097 -19.14 -9.88 -37.91
C GLY A 1097 -20.50 -9.77 -37.24
N SER A 1098 -21.53 -9.69 -38.08
CA SER A 1098 -22.94 -9.55 -37.67
C SER A 1098 -23.46 -10.70 -36.78
N ALA A 1099 -22.98 -11.92 -36.98
CA ALA A 1099 -23.28 -13.05 -36.11
C ALA A 1099 -22.12 -13.27 -35.13
N ALA A 1100 -22.40 -13.34 -33.84
CA ALA A 1100 -21.36 -13.56 -32.84
C ALA A 1100 -20.73 -14.95 -32.99
N ARG A 1101 -19.42 -15.06 -32.81
CA ARG A 1101 -18.66 -16.32 -32.94
C ARG A 1101 -19.17 -17.38 -31.97
N SER A 1102 -19.59 -16.96 -30.77
CA SER A 1102 -20.22 -17.82 -29.75
C SER A 1102 -21.51 -18.51 -30.23
N THR A 1103 -22.20 -17.94 -31.22
CA THR A 1103 -23.47 -18.47 -31.76
C THR A 1103 -23.29 -19.40 -32.97
N MET A 1104 -22.08 -19.49 -33.52
CA MET A 1104 -21.78 -20.31 -34.69
C MET A 1104 -21.58 -21.78 -34.29
N LYS A 1105 -22.66 -22.57 -34.32
CA LYS A 1105 -22.68 -23.96 -33.83
C LYS A 1105 -22.81 -25.02 -34.93
N THR A 1106 -22.71 -24.65 -36.20
CA THR A 1106 -22.78 -25.58 -37.35
C THR A 1106 -21.39 -26.00 -37.80
N VAL A 1107 -21.02 -27.27 -37.54
CA VAL A 1107 -19.73 -27.84 -37.96
C VAL A 1107 -19.54 -27.74 -39.48
N GLY A 1108 -18.36 -27.29 -39.90
CA GLY A 1108 -18.00 -27.10 -41.31
C GLY A 1108 -18.49 -25.79 -41.92
N ASP A 1109 -19.19 -24.92 -41.17
CA ASP A 1109 -19.58 -23.60 -41.66
C ASP A 1109 -18.33 -22.75 -41.97
N THR A 1110 -18.31 -22.16 -43.16
CA THR A 1110 -17.19 -21.36 -43.70
C THR A 1110 -17.44 -19.86 -43.59
N LYS A 1111 -18.55 -19.40 -42.96
CA LYS A 1111 -18.79 -17.96 -42.72
C LYS A 1111 -17.63 -17.28 -42.00
N VAL A 1112 -16.95 -18.02 -41.13
CA VAL A 1112 -15.74 -17.58 -40.40
C VAL A 1112 -14.58 -17.15 -41.31
N GLN A 1113 -14.66 -17.44 -42.60
CA GLN A 1113 -13.70 -16.99 -43.60
C GLN A 1113 -13.89 -15.51 -43.96
N GLU A 1114 -15.10 -14.94 -43.82
CA GLU A 1114 -15.45 -13.55 -44.14
C GLU A 1114 -14.53 -12.55 -43.44
N LYS A 1115 -14.18 -11.47 -44.16
CA LYS A 1115 -13.17 -10.49 -43.70
C LYS A 1115 -13.46 -9.92 -42.30
N GLU A 1116 -14.74 -9.79 -41.95
CA GLU A 1116 -15.19 -9.30 -40.64
C GLU A 1116 -14.85 -10.25 -39.47
N TYR A 1117 -14.59 -11.53 -39.73
CA TYR A 1117 -14.19 -12.53 -38.72
C TYR A 1117 -12.68 -12.80 -38.70
N VAL A 1118 -11.91 -12.26 -39.65
CA VAL A 1118 -10.49 -12.57 -39.77
C VAL A 1118 -9.68 -12.01 -38.61
N GLU A 1119 -9.25 -12.91 -37.73
CA GLU A 1119 -8.42 -12.63 -36.56
C GLU A 1119 -7.03 -13.29 -36.68
N ARG A 1120 -6.07 -12.91 -35.84
CA ARG A 1120 -4.77 -13.59 -35.75
C ARG A 1120 -4.98 -15.01 -35.20
N ALA A 1121 -4.45 -16.01 -35.90
CA ALA A 1121 -4.56 -17.40 -35.48
C ALA A 1121 -3.46 -18.23 -36.15
N ALA A 1122 -2.42 -18.59 -35.40
CA ALA A 1122 -1.26 -19.27 -35.94
C ALA A 1122 -1.51 -20.77 -36.16
N ALA A 1123 -1.07 -21.30 -37.30
CA ALA A 1123 -1.05 -22.72 -37.57
C ALA A 1123 0.20 -23.38 -36.97
N LEU A 1124 1.36 -22.72 -37.11
CA LEU A 1124 2.62 -23.23 -36.59
C LEU A 1124 3.52 -22.10 -36.10
N ALA A 1125 4.17 -22.33 -34.97
CA ALA A 1125 5.15 -21.44 -34.36
C ALA A 1125 6.45 -22.17 -34.06
N ILE A 1126 7.58 -21.56 -34.43
CA ILE A 1126 8.93 -22.00 -34.04
C ILE A 1126 9.45 -21.04 -32.97
N GLY A 1127 9.88 -21.57 -31.82
CA GLY A 1127 10.43 -20.82 -30.70
C GLY A 1127 11.76 -20.13 -31.05
N ASN A 1128 12.28 -19.32 -30.12
CA ASN A 1128 13.58 -18.67 -30.31
C ASN A 1128 14.72 -19.68 -30.28
N ASP A 1129 15.78 -19.40 -31.03
CA ASP A 1129 17.04 -20.16 -31.06
C ASP A 1129 16.91 -21.64 -31.45
N VAL A 1130 15.75 -22.05 -31.99
CA VAL A 1130 15.51 -23.41 -32.48
C VAL A 1130 16.19 -23.62 -33.83
N SER A 1131 17.08 -24.61 -33.90
CA SER A 1131 17.91 -24.90 -35.06
C SER A 1131 17.47 -26.15 -35.82
N GLN A 1132 17.84 -26.22 -37.10
CA GLN A 1132 17.67 -27.41 -37.95
C GLN A 1132 16.21 -27.86 -38.15
N THR A 1133 15.25 -26.93 -38.20
CA THR A 1133 13.86 -27.26 -38.52
C THR A 1133 13.69 -27.49 -40.03
N TYR A 1134 13.12 -28.62 -40.44
CA TYR A 1134 12.96 -28.98 -41.87
C TYR A 1134 11.56 -29.47 -42.22
N PHE A 1135 10.93 -28.87 -43.23
CA PHE A 1135 9.62 -29.25 -43.74
C PHE A 1135 9.73 -29.69 -45.20
N ASN A 1136 9.20 -30.86 -45.53
CA ASN A 1136 9.13 -31.38 -46.88
C ASN A 1136 7.69 -31.69 -47.27
N ASN A 1137 7.22 -31.18 -48.40
CA ASN A 1137 5.87 -31.45 -48.90
C ASN A 1137 4.78 -31.18 -47.85
N CYS A 1138 4.92 -30.09 -47.08
CA CYS A 1138 3.97 -29.71 -46.03
C CYS A 1138 3.08 -28.56 -46.45
N LYS A 1139 1.95 -28.38 -45.75
CA LYS A 1139 1.04 -27.26 -45.97
C LYS A 1139 0.75 -26.52 -44.67
N PHE A 1140 0.72 -25.19 -44.71
CA PHE A 1140 0.44 -24.32 -43.56
C PHE A 1140 -0.77 -23.45 -43.89
N ILE A 1141 -1.82 -23.52 -43.08
CA ILE A 1141 -3.12 -22.92 -43.41
C ILE A 1141 -3.59 -22.01 -42.28
N GLY A 1142 -3.75 -20.74 -42.60
CA GLY A 1142 -4.38 -19.76 -41.73
C GLY A 1142 -4.89 -18.58 -42.55
N ARG A 1143 -5.06 -17.45 -41.86
CA ARG A 1143 -5.29 -16.16 -42.50
C ARG A 1143 -4.25 -15.18 -41.99
N GLN A 1144 -4.56 -14.45 -40.93
CA GLN A 1144 -3.59 -13.55 -40.31
C GLN A 1144 -2.64 -14.34 -39.39
N ASP A 1145 -1.34 -14.07 -39.48
CA ASP A 1145 -0.29 -14.62 -38.60
C ASP A 1145 -0.17 -16.15 -38.64
N THR A 1146 -0.16 -16.76 -39.84
CA THR A 1146 -0.23 -18.22 -40.03
C THR A 1146 1.02 -18.99 -39.58
N LEU A 1147 2.21 -18.53 -39.96
CA LEU A 1147 3.49 -19.21 -39.72
C LEU A 1147 4.47 -18.26 -39.01
N TYR A 1148 4.75 -18.56 -37.74
CA TYR A 1148 5.68 -17.80 -36.92
C TYR A 1148 7.05 -18.49 -36.81
N GLY A 1149 8.13 -17.72 -36.80
CA GLY A 1149 9.42 -18.20 -36.32
C GLY A 1149 10.17 -17.18 -35.46
N GLY A 1150 10.66 -17.62 -34.31
CA GLY A 1150 11.37 -16.82 -33.33
C GLY A 1150 12.73 -16.31 -33.79
N THR A 1151 13.27 -15.35 -33.05
CA THR A 1151 14.62 -14.83 -33.28
C THR A 1151 15.64 -15.96 -33.11
N GLY A 1152 16.63 -16.03 -33.99
CA GLY A 1152 17.67 -17.06 -33.95
C GLY A 1152 17.24 -18.42 -34.51
N ALA A 1153 15.95 -18.63 -34.78
CA ALA A 1153 15.48 -19.90 -35.34
C ALA A 1153 15.90 -20.08 -36.79
N THR A 1154 16.18 -21.32 -37.21
CA THR A 1154 16.50 -21.66 -38.61
C THR A 1154 15.56 -22.72 -39.16
N ALA A 1155 14.89 -22.41 -40.27
CA ALA A 1155 13.93 -23.32 -40.89
C ALA A 1155 14.09 -23.41 -42.41
N ALA A 1156 13.97 -24.62 -42.96
CA ALA A 1156 13.94 -24.86 -44.39
C ALA A 1156 12.64 -25.55 -44.81
N PHE A 1157 11.97 -24.97 -45.80
CA PHE A 1157 10.70 -25.41 -46.36
C PHE A 1157 10.94 -25.84 -47.80
N ASN A 1158 10.70 -27.11 -48.12
CA ASN A 1158 10.92 -27.67 -49.45
C ASN A 1158 9.60 -28.24 -50.00
N LYS A 1159 9.16 -27.74 -51.15
CA LYS A 1159 7.89 -28.14 -51.78
C LYS A 1159 6.66 -27.92 -50.88
N CYS A 1160 6.67 -26.85 -50.08
CA CYS A 1160 5.58 -26.56 -49.16
C CYS A 1160 4.59 -25.55 -49.73
N ASP A 1161 3.36 -25.58 -49.23
CA ASP A 1161 2.33 -24.58 -49.49
C ASP A 1161 2.10 -23.75 -48.22
N VAL A 1162 2.18 -22.43 -48.28
CA VAL A 1162 1.87 -21.53 -47.15
C VAL A 1162 0.72 -20.62 -47.53
N LEU A 1163 -0.42 -20.77 -46.87
CA LEU A 1163 -1.67 -20.08 -47.16
C LEU A 1163 -1.98 -19.06 -46.06
N GLY A 1164 -2.12 -17.79 -46.41
CA GLY A 1164 -2.62 -16.77 -45.49
C GLY A 1164 -2.81 -15.39 -46.12
N GLY A 1165 -3.15 -14.39 -45.30
CA GLY A 1165 -3.52 -13.04 -45.72
C GLY A 1165 -2.54 -11.98 -45.23
N THR A 1166 -2.78 -11.43 -44.04
CA THR A 1166 -1.92 -10.43 -43.40
C THR A 1166 -0.82 -11.13 -42.60
N ASP A 1167 0.44 -10.71 -42.77
CA ASP A 1167 1.59 -11.17 -41.97
C ASP A 1167 1.67 -12.70 -41.81
N TYR A 1168 1.23 -13.45 -42.82
CA TYR A 1168 1.04 -14.90 -42.70
C TYR A 1168 2.33 -15.71 -42.62
N ILE A 1169 3.48 -15.07 -42.87
CA ILE A 1169 4.82 -15.55 -42.55
C ILE A 1169 5.50 -14.42 -41.79
N PHE A 1170 5.83 -14.62 -40.52
CA PHE A 1170 6.29 -13.54 -39.64
C PHE A 1170 7.24 -14.02 -38.53
N GLY A 1171 7.87 -13.05 -37.85
CA GLY A 1171 8.85 -13.28 -36.79
C GLY A 1171 10.30 -13.02 -37.20
N GLY A 1172 11.25 -13.46 -36.37
CA GLY A 1172 12.68 -13.22 -36.49
C GLY A 1172 13.51 -14.39 -37.06
N MET A 1173 12.87 -15.46 -37.55
CA MET A 1173 13.57 -16.64 -38.04
C MET A 1173 14.37 -16.39 -39.33
N THR A 1174 15.43 -17.16 -39.51
CA THR A 1174 16.08 -17.35 -40.81
C THR A 1174 15.39 -18.50 -41.55
N ALA A 1175 14.59 -18.16 -42.56
CA ALA A 1175 13.78 -19.13 -43.31
C ALA A 1175 14.20 -19.25 -44.78
N VAL A 1176 14.29 -20.49 -45.29
CA VAL A 1176 14.52 -20.79 -46.71
C VAL A 1176 13.30 -21.50 -47.30
N PHE A 1177 12.66 -20.89 -48.29
CA PHE A 1177 11.54 -21.50 -49.03
C PHE A 1177 12.01 -21.93 -50.41
N LYS A 1178 12.07 -23.25 -50.65
CA LYS A 1178 12.53 -23.86 -51.90
C LYS A 1178 11.38 -24.60 -52.58
N SER A 1179 11.05 -24.17 -53.80
CA SER A 1179 9.95 -24.75 -54.58
C SER A 1179 8.60 -24.71 -53.86
N CYS A 1180 8.37 -23.68 -53.03
CA CYS A 1180 7.14 -23.50 -52.26
C CYS A 1180 6.13 -22.63 -52.98
N ASN A 1181 4.85 -22.83 -52.71
CA ASN A 1181 3.78 -21.91 -53.08
C ASN A 1181 3.42 -21.02 -51.89
N LEU A 1182 3.54 -19.70 -52.06
CA LEU A 1182 3.08 -18.72 -51.09
C LEU A 1182 1.75 -18.15 -51.60
N VAL A 1183 0.66 -18.55 -50.96
CA VAL A 1183 -0.70 -18.41 -51.49
C VAL A 1183 -1.47 -17.40 -50.66
N PHE A 1184 -1.99 -16.37 -51.31
CA PHE A 1184 -2.87 -15.40 -50.66
C PHE A 1184 -4.24 -16.02 -50.40
N ASN A 1185 -4.51 -16.33 -49.14
CA ASN A 1185 -5.75 -16.95 -48.67
C ASN A 1185 -6.66 -15.91 -48.01
N THR A 1186 -7.28 -15.08 -48.85
CA THR A 1186 -8.25 -14.06 -48.42
C THR A 1186 -9.48 -14.11 -49.29
N ASN A 1187 -10.55 -13.49 -48.82
CA ASN A 1187 -11.75 -13.18 -49.60
C ASN A 1187 -11.87 -11.67 -49.83
N ASP A 1188 -10.74 -10.96 -49.91
CA ASP A 1188 -10.69 -9.50 -50.07
C ASP A 1188 -11.00 -9.05 -51.53
N GLN A 1189 -11.53 -9.93 -52.38
CA GLN A 1189 -11.94 -9.58 -53.76
C GLN A 1189 -13.46 -9.39 -53.86
N THR A 1190 -13.84 -8.11 -53.98
CA THR A 1190 -15.05 -7.52 -54.60
C THR A 1190 -16.42 -7.94 -54.11
#